data_AF-A0A954KM27-F1
#
_entry.id   AF-A0A954KM27-F1
#
_cell.length_a   1.000
_cell.length_b   1.000
_cell.length_c   1.000
_cell.angle_alpha   90.00
_cell.angle_beta   90.00
_cell.angle_gamma   90.00
#
_symmetry.space_group_name_H-M   'P 1'
#
loop_
_entity.id
_entity.type
_entity.pdbx_description
1 polymer ?
#
loop_
_entity_poly.entity_id
_entity_poly.type
_entity_poly.pdbx_seq_one_letter_code
_entity_poly.pdbx_strand_id
1 'polypeptide(L)'
;IVAERWISCAEQFSERLLSDRSVWENASTPGWLLHDWYQLQQAMQKNEPLRNDPAALNAWMTSTRDRWQQDADRRKQWAKATAHAARPDVPGNDQNTTATGAEDDIQSSLRWWDFAEENTTDEWIFNGNSWLNQAGLPAGAPWTISSDGVSVIDAVYPAGIYSHLASSKDVARLTSPDVELTEPVDIWLQVIGDGTASHRYVVQNYPRNGTVYPVPRILNQWNWQRFDASYWKGDTIHLEIATAQMAPLLATKVDRSWFGIRKAVIVPNGQPAPPSFDSEFNDALLSEVDISLMKSVEDIARLYGRTLRDAVVAWRNNTATDSQLVFLGTCLRQNLLPNSVDQVPDVTEALNQYRSVEVRLKTPTTVPGLEESGGIDQRLYVRGNHKQPAEVVPRRFLQAIDDSPYQVSGSGRRQLAEDVLRSDNPLTRRVIVNRIWHHLFGQGIVPTPDNFGRMGQTPSHPDLLDWMADELVHQQWSIKAMIRLVLTSQTWQQSSEATQQATTVDPDNRLLSRMSVHRLEAESIRDALLMTSGALDRTMFGPPVAGSQGRRGVYVQVRRNSLDAFLRVFDFPEPFSAVGRRDATNVPAQSLALLNDPLIHRLSELLARELTKDSAEITDSMIQHLFVRLLARLPTAEESESSLKYLSEIRGELQQLQRQAAMLKEDVKTKEREINLIKAPLRELLLGKARELREAANPGTQPLQATAVPTPVAAWDFTRSPEDQVGDADVELKNGARLASHGLDVTNQSAYAVSKPLSKTLHAKTLEARVQLKDLQQRAGGVLSVQSLNGATFDAIVYAEQAPQQWLAGSNVFARTQSFGGSVESNADQQSVHIAIVYTEDGKISGYRNGQPYGKPYQSSGPQVFEKDGTVATFGLRHLPAGGNRFLQGVIQAARIYDVALTGEQVQASYHGGDIFVTEDQVQQAMSEVERLRVAELKEKIRQANGQLSEIGEIPDMIDDVAVLSELIHSMYCFKEFIYLQ
;
A
#
# COMPACT_ATOMS: atom_id res chain seq x y z
N ILE A 1 -37.52 -20.06 -23.67
CA ILE A 1 -36.68 -20.39 -24.84
C ILE A 1 -35.64 -21.45 -24.49
N VAL A 2 -34.66 -21.16 -23.62
CA VAL A 2 -33.63 -22.14 -23.23
C VAL A 2 -34.22 -23.44 -22.68
N ALA A 3 -35.22 -23.36 -21.80
CA ALA A 3 -35.89 -24.53 -21.24
C ALA A 3 -36.49 -25.48 -22.31
N GLU A 4 -37.09 -24.96 -23.39
CA GLU A 4 -37.63 -25.81 -24.48
C GLU A 4 -36.51 -26.60 -25.16
N ARG A 5 -35.36 -25.96 -25.38
CA ARG A 5 -34.18 -26.61 -25.95
C ARG A 5 -33.60 -27.66 -25.00
N TRP A 6 -33.59 -27.37 -23.70
CA TRP A 6 -33.16 -28.30 -22.66
C TRP A 6 -34.11 -29.49 -22.51
N ILE A 7 -35.43 -29.31 -22.63
CA ILE A 7 -36.42 -30.41 -22.64
C ILE A 7 -36.16 -31.35 -23.83
N SER A 8 -36.00 -30.80 -25.03
CA SER A 8 -35.69 -31.60 -26.23
C SER A 8 -34.35 -32.35 -26.08
N CYS A 9 -33.35 -31.73 -25.46
CA CYS A 9 -32.09 -32.39 -25.14
C CYS A 9 -32.26 -33.49 -24.07
N ALA A 10 -33.09 -33.26 -23.05
CA ALA A 10 -33.37 -34.19 -21.97
C ALA A 10 -34.09 -35.46 -22.47
N GLU A 11 -34.99 -35.32 -23.45
CA GLU A 11 -35.69 -36.45 -24.08
C GLU A 11 -34.75 -37.39 -24.84
N GLN A 12 -33.64 -36.86 -25.39
CA GLN A 12 -32.58 -37.63 -26.05
C GLN A 12 -31.42 -37.99 -25.11
N PHE A 13 -31.48 -37.55 -23.85
CA PHE A 13 -30.35 -37.61 -22.93
C PHE A 13 -29.96 -39.05 -22.59
N SER A 14 -30.94 -39.93 -22.35
CA SER A 14 -30.67 -41.34 -22.03
C SER A 14 -29.99 -42.09 -23.19
N GLU A 15 -30.37 -41.79 -24.43
CA GLU A 15 -29.75 -42.40 -25.61
C GLU A 15 -28.33 -41.88 -25.81
N ARG A 16 -28.13 -40.56 -25.70
CA ARG A 16 -26.80 -39.92 -25.76
C ARG A 16 -25.87 -40.41 -24.65
N LEU A 17 -26.42 -40.65 -23.44
CA LEU A 17 -25.70 -41.22 -22.30
C LEU A 17 -25.06 -42.57 -22.66
N LEU A 18 -25.80 -43.38 -23.42
CA LEU A 18 -25.44 -44.75 -23.77
C LEU A 18 -24.59 -44.83 -25.05
N SER A 19 -24.76 -43.90 -25.99
CA SER A 19 -24.17 -43.97 -27.34
C SER A 19 -22.96 -43.07 -27.59
N ASP A 20 -22.84 -41.93 -26.91
CA ASP A 20 -21.82 -40.90 -27.19
C ASP A 20 -20.77 -40.83 -26.07
N ARG A 21 -19.53 -41.19 -26.41
CA ARG A 21 -18.39 -41.17 -25.46
C ARG A 21 -17.89 -39.76 -25.15
N SER A 22 -18.12 -38.79 -26.04
CA SER A 22 -17.62 -37.42 -25.93
C SER A 22 -18.38 -36.57 -24.89
N VAL A 23 -19.59 -37.02 -24.50
CA VAL A 23 -20.38 -36.46 -23.39
C VAL A 23 -19.62 -36.51 -22.06
N TRP A 24 -18.62 -37.40 -21.95
CA TRP A 24 -17.89 -37.71 -20.71
C TRP A 24 -16.45 -37.25 -20.70
N GLU A 25 -15.75 -37.34 -21.84
CA GLU A 25 -14.33 -36.98 -21.97
C GLU A 25 -14.09 -35.47 -21.76
N ASN A 26 -15.12 -34.64 -21.95
CA ASN A 26 -15.06 -33.19 -21.77
C ASN A 26 -15.48 -32.69 -20.37
N ALA A 27 -15.88 -33.57 -19.45
CA ALA A 27 -16.22 -33.21 -18.08
C ALA A 27 -14.95 -32.95 -17.25
N SER A 28 -14.56 -31.69 -17.10
CA SER A 28 -13.27 -31.27 -16.51
C SER A 28 -13.14 -31.52 -15.00
N THR A 29 -14.22 -31.92 -14.31
CA THR A 29 -14.16 -32.38 -12.92
C THR A 29 -15.45 -33.13 -12.60
N PRO A 30 -15.43 -34.44 -12.34
CA PRO A 30 -16.66 -35.14 -12.03
C PRO A 30 -17.14 -34.67 -10.65
N GLY A 31 -18.29 -33.99 -10.60
CA GLY A 31 -19.12 -34.07 -9.40
C GLY A 31 -19.33 -35.55 -9.05
N TRP A 32 -19.50 -35.86 -7.77
CA TRP A 32 -19.51 -37.25 -7.25
C TRP A 32 -20.42 -38.21 -8.06
N LEU A 33 -21.43 -37.66 -8.71
CA LEU A 33 -22.32 -38.34 -9.63
C LEU A 33 -21.73 -38.76 -10.99
N LEU A 34 -21.01 -37.87 -11.68
CA LEU A 34 -20.26 -38.22 -12.88
C LEU A 34 -19.11 -39.16 -12.52
N HIS A 35 -18.59 -39.07 -11.29
CA HIS A 35 -17.61 -40.03 -10.79
C HIS A 35 -18.22 -41.43 -10.69
N ASP A 36 -19.36 -41.62 -10.04
CA ASP A 36 -19.98 -42.95 -9.90
C ASP A 36 -20.43 -43.55 -11.24
N TRP A 37 -21.00 -42.75 -12.15
CA TRP A 37 -21.32 -43.19 -13.52
C TRP A 37 -20.07 -43.46 -14.37
N TYR A 38 -19.03 -42.64 -14.27
CA TYR A 38 -17.74 -42.85 -14.94
C TYR A 38 -17.00 -44.08 -14.38
N GLN A 39 -17.06 -44.32 -13.07
CA GLN A 39 -16.52 -45.52 -12.43
C GLN A 39 -17.29 -46.77 -12.89
N LEU A 40 -18.62 -46.70 -12.96
CA LEU A 40 -19.45 -47.77 -13.53
C LEU A 40 -19.03 -48.06 -14.99
N GLN A 41 -18.84 -47.02 -15.81
CA GLN A 41 -18.45 -47.17 -17.20
C GLN A 41 -17.00 -47.66 -17.38
N GLN A 42 -16.03 -47.15 -16.62
CA GLN A 42 -14.65 -47.64 -16.59
C GLN A 42 -14.60 -49.11 -16.16
N ALA A 43 -15.40 -49.47 -15.15
CA ALA A 43 -15.52 -50.85 -14.69
C ALA A 43 -16.18 -51.75 -15.75
N MET A 44 -17.16 -51.25 -16.50
CA MET A 44 -17.76 -51.97 -17.66
C MET A 44 -16.82 -52.06 -18.87
N GLN A 45 -15.90 -51.12 -19.08
CA GLN A 45 -14.90 -51.18 -20.15
C GLN A 45 -13.74 -52.12 -19.83
N LYS A 46 -13.33 -52.20 -18.56
CA LYS A 46 -12.20 -53.03 -18.10
C LYS A 46 -12.61 -54.45 -17.66
N ASN A 47 -13.89 -54.69 -17.38
CA ASN A 47 -14.36 -55.91 -16.71
C ASN A 47 -15.60 -56.48 -17.44
N GLU A 48 -15.40 -57.54 -18.23
CA GLU A 48 -16.45 -58.30 -18.93
C GLU A 48 -17.65 -58.74 -18.04
N PRO A 49 -17.46 -59.09 -16.75
CA PRO A 49 -18.55 -59.50 -15.86
C PRO A 49 -19.57 -58.38 -15.61
N LEU A 50 -19.17 -57.13 -15.34
CA LEU A 50 -20.14 -56.06 -15.03
C LEU A 50 -21.11 -55.75 -16.19
N ARG A 51 -20.72 -56.12 -17.42
CA ARG A 51 -21.51 -55.93 -18.63
C ARG A 51 -22.50 -57.08 -18.89
N ASN A 52 -22.20 -58.28 -18.41
CA ASN A 52 -22.93 -59.52 -18.74
C ASN A 52 -23.37 -60.32 -17.49
N ASP A 53 -23.02 -59.90 -16.28
CA ASP A 53 -23.30 -60.53 -14.99
C ASP A 53 -24.19 -59.60 -14.12
N PRO A 54 -25.49 -59.89 -14.01
CA PRO A 54 -26.43 -59.17 -13.16
C PRO A 54 -26.01 -59.08 -11.68
N ALA A 55 -25.21 -60.02 -11.16
CA ALA A 55 -24.81 -60.03 -9.75
C ALA A 55 -23.75 -58.95 -9.45
N ALA A 56 -22.81 -58.72 -10.35
CA ALA A 56 -21.78 -57.70 -10.22
C ALA A 56 -22.36 -56.28 -10.30
N LEU A 57 -23.30 -56.06 -11.22
CA LEU A 57 -24.04 -54.79 -11.32
C LEU A 57 -24.86 -54.55 -10.04
N ASN A 58 -25.51 -55.59 -9.51
CA ASN A 58 -26.29 -55.49 -8.28
C ASN A 58 -25.42 -55.17 -7.04
N ALA A 59 -24.20 -55.71 -6.96
CA ALA A 59 -23.24 -55.39 -5.91
C ALA A 59 -22.77 -53.92 -5.96
N TRP A 60 -22.48 -53.41 -7.16
CA TRP A 60 -22.14 -51.98 -7.35
C TRP A 60 -23.31 -51.06 -7.00
N MET A 61 -24.53 -51.41 -7.43
CA MET A 61 -25.75 -50.67 -7.08
C MET A 61 -26.01 -50.67 -5.57
N THR A 62 -25.76 -51.79 -4.90
CA THR A 62 -25.88 -51.90 -3.43
C THR A 62 -24.85 -51.02 -2.72
N SER A 63 -23.59 -51.06 -3.14
CA SER A 63 -22.53 -50.20 -2.58
C SER A 63 -22.84 -48.70 -2.76
N THR A 64 -23.37 -48.32 -3.91
CA THR A 64 -23.77 -46.94 -4.20
C THR A 64 -24.97 -46.51 -3.36
N ARG A 65 -25.96 -47.42 -3.18
CA ARG A 65 -27.10 -47.22 -2.28
C ARG A 65 -26.68 -47.00 -0.83
N ASP A 66 -25.73 -47.81 -0.34
CA ASP A 66 -25.24 -47.68 1.03
C ASP A 66 -24.55 -46.33 1.25
N ARG A 67 -23.75 -45.84 0.27
CA ARG A 67 -23.15 -44.51 0.33
C ARG A 67 -24.19 -43.39 0.37
N TRP A 68 -25.24 -43.50 -0.44
CA TRP A 68 -26.34 -42.52 -0.47
C TRP A 68 -27.15 -42.52 0.83
N GLN A 69 -27.42 -43.70 1.39
CA GLN A 69 -28.12 -43.84 2.67
C GLN A 69 -27.31 -43.27 3.84
N GLN A 70 -26.00 -43.53 3.89
CA GLN A 70 -25.10 -42.96 4.90
C GLN A 70 -25.05 -41.43 4.84
N ASP A 71 -25.14 -40.85 3.64
CA ASP A 71 -25.22 -39.41 3.48
C ASP A 71 -26.57 -38.84 3.93
N ALA A 72 -27.68 -39.48 3.55
CA ALA A 72 -29.02 -39.11 4.03
C ALA A 72 -29.12 -39.18 5.57
N ASP A 73 -28.50 -40.19 6.19
CA ASP A 73 -28.48 -40.34 7.64
C ASP A 73 -27.62 -39.26 8.32
N ARG A 74 -26.47 -38.88 7.73
CA ARG A 74 -25.67 -37.72 8.21
C ARG A 74 -26.46 -36.43 8.16
N ARG A 75 -27.26 -36.21 7.11
CA ARG A 75 -28.14 -35.04 7.00
C ARG A 75 -29.24 -35.03 8.06
N LYS A 76 -29.85 -36.18 8.36
CA LYS A 76 -30.80 -36.32 9.48
C LYS A 76 -30.15 -36.05 10.83
N GLN A 77 -28.92 -36.52 11.03
CA GLN A 77 -28.15 -36.26 12.26
C GLN A 77 -27.84 -34.77 12.43
N TRP A 78 -27.38 -34.10 11.37
CA TRP A 78 -27.14 -32.66 11.38
C TRP A 78 -28.44 -31.88 11.62
N ALA A 79 -29.51 -32.19 10.90
CA ALA A 79 -30.81 -31.56 11.10
C ALA A 79 -31.33 -31.73 12.53
N LYS A 80 -31.11 -32.91 13.15
CA LYS A 80 -31.46 -33.14 14.56
C LYS A 80 -30.59 -32.33 15.53
N ALA A 81 -29.29 -32.18 15.23
CA ALA A 81 -28.36 -31.39 16.02
C ALA A 81 -28.69 -29.88 15.96
N THR A 82 -29.19 -29.41 14.81
CA THR A 82 -29.57 -28.00 14.61
C THR A 82 -31.04 -27.71 14.87
N ALA A 83 -31.90 -28.72 15.05
CA ALA A 83 -33.34 -28.55 15.33
C ALA A 83 -33.66 -27.79 16.63
N HIS A 84 -32.72 -27.73 17.57
CA HIS A 84 -32.85 -26.97 18.82
C HIS A 84 -32.40 -25.51 18.66
N ALA A 85 -31.93 -25.11 17.47
CA ALA A 85 -31.64 -23.71 17.18
C ALA A 85 -32.96 -22.94 17.18
N ALA A 86 -33.10 -22.05 18.16
CA ALA A 86 -34.24 -21.16 18.23
C ALA A 86 -34.37 -20.44 16.88
N ARG A 87 -35.49 -20.66 16.19
CA ARG A 87 -35.97 -19.67 15.22
C ARG A 87 -36.13 -18.38 16.03
N PRO A 88 -35.55 -17.25 15.60
CA PRO A 88 -35.80 -16.00 16.30
C PRO A 88 -37.30 -15.73 16.27
N ASP A 89 -37.93 -15.70 17.44
CA ASP A 89 -39.31 -15.22 17.57
C ASP A 89 -39.28 -13.73 17.21
N VAL A 90 -40.11 -13.36 16.23
CA VAL A 90 -40.36 -11.97 15.84
C VAL A 90 -40.69 -11.17 17.11
N PRO A 91 -39.93 -10.12 17.47
CA PRO A 91 -40.36 -9.23 18.54
C PRO A 91 -41.67 -8.57 18.10
N GLY A 92 -42.77 -8.99 18.70
CA GLY A 92 -44.04 -8.28 18.60
C GLY A 92 -43.84 -6.83 19.01
N ASN A 93 -44.46 -5.93 18.26
CA ASN A 93 -44.44 -4.49 18.43
C ASN A 93 -45.21 -4.01 19.68
N ASP A 94 -44.98 -4.64 20.83
CA ASP A 94 -45.57 -4.27 22.11
C ASP A 94 -44.54 -3.53 22.97
N GLN A 95 -44.54 -2.20 22.80
CA GLN A 95 -44.04 -1.28 23.81
C GLN A 95 -44.97 -1.30 25.02
N ASN A 96 -44.82 -2.28 25.92
CA ASN A 96 -45.13 -2.17 27.35
C ASN A 96 -44.94 -3.52 28.06
N THR A 97 -43.72 -3.81 28.52
CA THR A 97 -43.54 -4.71 29.67
C THR A 97 -42.49 -4.13 30.61
N THR A 98 -42.99 -3.58 31.71
CA THR A 98 -42.25 -3.30 32.93
C THR A 98 -41.54 -4.56 33.41
N ALA A 99 -40.23 -4.46 33.60
CA ALA A 99 -39.39 -5.51 34.13
C ALA A 99 -39.79 -5.86 35.59
N THR A 100 -40.37 -7.04 35.77
CA THR A 100 -40.36 -7.77 37.05
C THR A 100 -40.27 -9.26 36.80
N GLY A 101 -39.10 -9.83 37.12
CA GLY A 101 -38.91 -11.23 37.56
C GLY A 101 -39.14 -12.36 36.55
N ALA A 102 -38.04 -12.86 35.97
CA ALA A 102 -37.84 -14.28 35.66
C ALA A 102 -36.33 -14.56 35.53
N GLU A 103 -35.75 -15.12 36.59
CA GLU A 103 -34.51 -15.91 36.50
C GLU A 103 -34.87 -17.25 35.82
N ASP A 104 -33.94 -17.81 35.05
CA ASP A 104 -33.99 -19.08 34.29
C ASP A 104 -34.51 -19.05 32.84
N ASP A 105 -33.89 -18.25 31.97
CA ASP A 105 -33.79 -18.57 30.53
C ASP A 105 -32.39 -18.22 30.02
N ILE A 106 -31.45 -19.17 30.10
CA ILE A 106 -30.10 -18.99 29.54
C ILE A 106 -30.26 -18.99 28.02
N GLN A 107 -30.36 -17.80 27.41
CA GLN A 107 -30.35 -17.63 25.96
C GLN A 107 -29.09 -18.29 25.38
N SER A 108 -29.28 -19.42 24.69
CA SER A 108 -28.21 -20.11 23.99
C SER A 108 -27.63 -19.21 22.89
N SER A 109 -26.32 -19.33 22.65
CA SER A 109 -25.64 -18.63 21.53
C SER A 109 -26.02 -19.19 20.16
N LEU A 110 -26.92 -20.18 20.14
CA LEU A 110 -27.35 -20.92 18.97
C LEU A 110 -28.21 -20.03 18.07
N ARG A 111 -27.78 -19.83 16.82
CA ARG A 111 -28.52 -19.06 15.80
C ARG A 111 -28.51 -19.81 14.48
N TRP A 112 -29.64 -19.73 13.77
CA TRP A 112 -29.84 -20.41 12.50
C TRP A 112 -30.59 -19.50 11.52
N TRP A 113 -29.98 -19.27 10.36
CA TRP A 113 -30.59 -18.57 9.24
C TRP A 113 -30.57 -19.47 8.00
N ASP A 114 -31.76 -19.82 7.49
CA ASP A 114 -31.95 -20.45 6.18
C ASP A 114 -32.53 -19.43 5.19
N PHE A 115 -31.69 -18.96 4.27
CA PHE A 115 -32.04 -17.95 3.27
C PHE A 115 -32.89 -18.50 2.12
N ALA A 116 -33.28 -19.78 2.17
CA ALA A 116 -34.31 -20.35 1.30
C ALA A 116 -35.74 -20.10 1.82
N GLU A 117 -35.92 -19.72 3.09
CA GLU A 117 -37.24 -19.44 3.70
C GLU A 117 -37.58 -17.94 3.64
N GLU A 118 -38.85 -17.59 3.34
CA GLU A 118 -39.31 -16.21 3.02
C GLU A 118 -39.12 -15.15 4.13
N ASN A 119 -38.89 -15.54 5.39
CA ASN A 119 -38.84 -14.61 6.54
C ASN A 119 -37.46 -14.49 7.22
N THR A 120 -36.44 -15.17 6.70
CA THR A 120 -35.11 -15.19 7.34
C THR A 120 -34.30 -13.91 7.10
N THR A 121 -34.67 -13.14 6.08
CA THR A 121 -33.91 -11.98 5.60
C THR A 121 -34.25 -10.66 6.28
N ASP A 122 -35.40 -10.58 6.96
CA ASP A 122 -35.93 -9.34 7.50
C ASP A 122 -35.05 -8.72 8.61
N GLU A 123 -34.25 -9.55 9.27
CA GLU A 123 -33.33 -9.13 10.33
C GLU A 123 -31.96 -8.71 9.80
N TRP A 124 -31.61 -9.12 8.57
CA TRP A 124 -30.30 -8.84 7.99
C TRP A 124 -30.29 -7.50 7.28
N ILE A 125 -29.21 -6.75 7.47
CA ILE A 125 -29.04 -5.45 6.83
C ILE A 125 -28.38 -5.65 5.47
N PHE A 126 -29.07 -5.21 4.42
CA PHE A 126 -28.57 -5.22 3.06
C PHE A 126 -28.09 -3.83 2.63
N ASN A 127 -26.87 -3.73 2.12
CA ASN A 127 -26.31 -2.51 1.54
C ASN A 127 -25.78 -2.79 0.14
N GLY A 128 -26.18 -1.98 -0.85
CA GLY A 128 -25.81 -2.20 -2.26
C GLY A 128 -26.89 -1.72 -3.22
N ASN A 129 -26.80 -2.12 -4.49
CA ASN A 129 -27.80 -1.74 -5.50
C ASN A 129 -29.15 -2.44 -5.23
N SER A 130 -30.23 -1.67 -5.35
CA SER A 130 -31.54 -1.89 -4.72
C SER A 130 -32.43 -3.00 -5.30
N TRP A 131 -31.96 -3.82 -6.24
CA TRP A 131 -32.75 -4.93 -6.78
C TRP A 131 -32.83 -6.15 -5.83
N LEU A 132 -32.00 -6.16 -4.77
CA LEU A 132 -32.06 -7.12 -3.66
C LEU A 132 -33.09 -6.76 -2.58
N ASN A 133 -33.57 -5.51 -2.58
CA ASN A 133 -34.58 -5.01 -1.63
C ASN A 133 -36.02 -5.07 -2.19
N GLN A 134 -36.19 -5.67 -3.37
CA GLN A 134 -37.50 -5.96 -3.94
C GLN A 134 -37.91 -7.35 -3.51
N ALA A 135 -38.69 -7.44 -2.44
CA ALA A 135 -39.53 -8.61 -2.21
C ALA A 135 -40.32 -8.92 -3.49
N GLY A 136 -40.27 -10.16 -3.98
CA GLY A 136 -41.07 -10.60 -5.13
C GLY A 136 -40.35 -10.93 -6.43
N LEU A 137 -39.10 -11.44 -6.40
CA LEU A 137 -38.76 -12.44 -7.43
C LEU A 137 -39.48 -13.74 -7.03
N PRO A 138 -40.49 -14.20 -7.77
CA PRO A 138 -41.27 -15.37 -7.38
C PRO A 138 -40.35 -16.58 -7.24
N ALA A 139 -40.64 -17.43 -6.26
CA ALA A 139 -40.09 -18.77 -6.14
C ALA A 139 -40.09 -19.42 -7.54
N GLY A 140 -38.88 -19.69 -8.06
CA GLY A 140 -38.64 -19.96 -9.47
C GLY A 140 -37.18 -19.81 -9.89
N ALA A 141 -36.26 -20.32 -9.06
CA ALA A 141 -34.81 -20.45 -9.26
C ALA A 141 -33.99 -19.17 -9.57
N PRO A 142 -32.99 -18.82 -8.75
CA PRO A 142 -31.98 -17.83 -9.12
C PRO A 142 -31.08 -18.37 -10.23
N TRP A 143 -30.99 -17.67 -11.36
CA TRP A 143 -30.10 -17.98 -12.49
C TRP A 143 -29.49 -16.70 -13.06
N THR A 144 -28.40 -16.82 -13.82
CA THR A 144 -27.66 -15.69 -14.37
C THR A 144 -27.46 -15.80 -15.88
N ILE A 145 -27.46 -14.65 -16.56
CA ILE A 145 -27.19 -14.54 -18.00
C ILE A 145 -25.72 -14.19 -18.22
N SER A 146 -25.10 -14.86 -19.20
CA SER A 146 -23.72 -14.60 -19.58
C SER A 146 -23.51 -13.21 -20.18
N SER A 147 -22.70 -12.40 -19.50
CA SER A 147 -22.39 -11.03 -19.94
C SER A 147 -21.49 -10.96 -21.18
N ASP A 148 -20.80 -12.04 -21.51
CA ASP A 148 -19.90 -12.14 -22.66
C ASP A 148 -19.75 -13.58 -23.16
N GLY A 149 -18.88 -13.81 -24.16
CA GLY A 149 -18.57 -15.14 -24.65
C GLY A 149 -19.70 -15.81 -25.45
N VAL A 150 -19.57 -17.14 -25.60
CA VAL A 150 -20.48 -17.97 -26.41
C VAL A 150 -21.64 -18.56 -25.62
N SER A 151 -21.58 -18.54 -24.28
CA SER A 151 -22.61 -19.10 -23.40
C SER A 151 -23.82 -18.18 -23.27
N VAL A 152 -24.99 -18.75 -22.98
CA VAL A 152 -26.25 -18.02 -22.76
C VAL A 152 -26.52 -17.85 -21.26
N ILE A 153 -26.54 -18.96 -20.51
CA ILE A 153 -26.75 -18.99 -19.05
C ILE A 153 -25.41 -19.29 -18.37
N ASP A 154 -25.03 -18.50 -17.38
CA ASP A 154 -23.79 -18.72 -16.61
C ASP A 154 -23.99 -19.75 -15.49
N ALA A 155 -25.10 -19.64 -14.75
CA ALA A 155 -25.41 -20.53 -13.65
C ALA A 155 -26.91 -20.64 -13.37
N VAL A 156 -27.28 -21.78 -12.78
CA VAL A 156 -28.55 -22.01 -12.10
C VAL A 156 -28.22 -22.36 -10.65
N TYR A 157 -28.88 -21.70 -9.71
CA TYR A 157 -28.64 -21.81 -8.29
C TYR A 157 -29.90 -22.33 -7.57
N PRO A 158 -29.75 -23.03 -6.42
CA PRO A 158 -30.85 -23.28 -5.49
C PRO A 158 -31.32 -21.99 -4.80
N ALA A 159 -32.37 -22.05 -3.98
CA ALA A 159 -32.83 -20.90 -3.20
C ALA A 159 -31.74 -20.37 -2.24
N GLY A 160 -31.66 -19.05 -2.13
CA GLY A 160 -30.67 -18.30 -1.34
C GLY A 160 -30.56 -16.83 -1.78
N ILE A 161 -29.65 -16.07 -1.17
CA ILE A 161 -29.34 -14.68 -1.56
C ILE A 161 -28.14 -14.68 -2.51
N TYR A 162 -28.22 -13.89 -3.58
CA TYR A 162 -27.14 -13.75 -4.59
C TYR A 162 -26.96 -12.30 -5.01
N SER A 163 -25.74 -11.79 -4.95
CA SER A 163 -25.46 -10.37 -5.22
C SER A 163 -25.36 -10.01 -6.70
N HIS A 164 -25.46 -10.96 -7.65
CA HIS A 164 -25.16 -10.74 -9.08
C HIS A 164 -26.18 -11.27 -10.09
N LEU A 165 -27.39 -11.66 -9.68
CA LEU A 165 -28.40 -12.19 -10.60
C LEU A 165 -28.62 -11.31 -11.83
N ALA A 166 -28.59 -9.98 -11.65
CA ALA A 166 -28.67 -9.01 -12.75
C ALA A 166 -27.30 -8.66 -13.37
N SER A 167 -26.28 -8.41 -12.56
CA SER A 167 -24.92 -8.12 -13.01
C SER A 167 -23.89 -8.35 -11.91
N SER A 168 -22.70 -8.82 -12.28
CA SER A 168 -21.55 -8.91 -11.36
C SER A 168 -20.90 -7.55 -11.05
N LYS A 169 -21.30 -6.46 -11.73
CA LYS A 169 -20.85 -5.09 -11.43
C LYS A 169 -21.59 -4.48 -10.23
N ASP A 170 -22.67 -5.12 -9.79
CA ASP A 170 -23.40 -4.67 -8.62
C ASP A 170 -22.61 -4.97 -7.36
N VAL A 171 -22.52 -3.96 -6.50
CA VAL A 171 -21.81 -4.07 -5.23
C VAL A 171 -22.83 -4.34 -4.13
N ALA A 172 -22.49 -5.23 -3.21
CA ALA A 172 -23.37 -5.65 -2.14
C ALA A 172 -22.59 -5.98 -0.87
N ARG A 173 -23.25 -5.77 0.26
CA ARG A 173 -22.88 -6.28 1.58
C ARG A 173 -24.12 -6.71 2.32
N LEU A 174 -23.99 -7.83 3.00
CA LEU A 174 -25.01 -8.42 3.85
C LEU A 174 -24.44 -8.53 5.28
N THR A 175 -25.16 -7.99 6.26
CA THR A 175 -24.74 -7.89 7.66
C THR A 175 -25.80 -8.54 8.55
N SER A 176 -25.42 -9.47 9.43
CA SER A 176 -26.36 -10.09 10.37
C SER A 176 -26.73 -9.16 11.52
N PRO A 177 -27.79 -9.48 12.29
CA PRO A 177 -27.97 -8.94 13.63
C PRO A 177 -26.76 -9.23 14.53
N ASP A 178 -26.65 -8.43 15.57
CA ASP A 178 -25.72 -8.64 16.67
C ASP A 178 -26.12 -9.90 17.48
N VAL A 179 -25.12 -10.73 17.81
CA VAL A 179 -25.26 -11.97 18.58
C VAL A 179 -24.29 -11.94 19.75
N GLU A 180 -24.81 -12.05 20.97
CA GLU A 180 -24.00 -12.21 22.18
C GLU A 180 -23.53 -13.65 22.32
N LEU A 181 -22.21 -13.85 22.48
CA LEU A 181 -21.60 -15.16 22.62
C LEU A 181 -21.50 -15.56 24.10
N THR A 182 -22.52 -16.22 24.62
CA THR A 182 -22.58 -16.72 26.01
C THR A 182 -21.73 -17.97 26.24
N GLU A 183 -21.32 -18.68 25.19
CA GLU A 183 -20.54 -19.92 25.22
C GLU A 183 -19.53 -20.03 24.06
N PRO A 184 -18.56 -20.96 24.09
CA PRO A 184 -17.68 -21.23 22.95
C PRO A 184 -18.45 -21.79 21.75
N VAL A 185 -18.35 -21.14 20.59
CA VAL A 185 -19.12 -21.49 19.39
C VAL A 185 -18.29 -21.62 18.12
N ASP A 186 -18.80 -22.46 17.22
CA ASP A 186 -18.43 -22.56 15.83
C ASP A 186 -19.48 -21.86 14.96
N ILE A 187 -19.01 -21.10 13.97
CA ILE A 187 -19.84 -20.44 12.97
C ILE A 187 -19.65 -21.15 11.63
N TRP A 188 -20.75 -21.49 10.96
CA TRP A 188 -20.78 -22.16 9.67
C TRP A 188 -21.57 -21.36 8.65
N LEU A 189 -20.94 -21.02 7.52
CA LEU A 189 -21.58 -20.33 6.41
C LEU A 189 -21.54 -21.20 5.14
N GLN A 190 -22.69 -21.42 4.51
CA GLN A 190 -22.78 -22.09 3.21
C GLN A 190 -22.83 -21.05 2.09
N VAL A 191 -21.69 -20.87 1.43
CA VAL A 191 -21.46 -19.73 0.51
C VAL A 191 -20.87 -20.17 -0.84
N ILE A 192 -21.01 -19.29 -1.83
CA ILE A 192 -20.41 -19.39 -3.17
C ILE A 192 -20.09 -17.97 -3.66
N GLY A 193 -19.10 -17.79 -4.52
CA GLY A 193 -18.69 -16.46 -4.96
C GLY A 193 -17.65 -16.50 -6.06
N ASP A 194 -17.13 -15.34 -6.45
CA ASP A 194 -16.23 -15.21 -7.59
C ASP A 194 -14.73 -15.39 -7.26
N GLY A 195 -14.39 -15.69 -5.99
CA GLY A 195 -13.01 -15.71 -5.52
C GLY A 195 -12.45 -14.35 -5.10
N THR A 196 -13.25 -13.28 -5.19
CA THR A 196 -12.86 -11.93 -4.75
C THR A 196 -13.76 -11.39 -3.64
N ALA A 197 -15.02 -11.82 -3.57
CA ALA A 197 -15.90 -11.57 -2.44
C ALA A 197 -15.37 -12.22 -1.15
N SER A 198 -15.75 -11.67 0.00
CA SER A 198 -15.24 -12.06 1.30
C SER A 198 -16.35 -12.16 2.35
N HIS A 199 -16.09 -12.94 3.40
CA HIS A 199 -16.97 -13.04 4.57
C HIS A 199 -16.14 -13.06 5.86
N ARG A 200 -16.76 -12.65 6.98
CA ARG A 200 -16.13 -12.60 8.30
C ARG A 200 -17.16 -12.56 9.42
N TYR A 201 -16.69 -12.73 10.65
CA TYR A 201 -17.36 -12.21 11.83
C TYR A 201 -16.66 -10.91 12.29
N VAL A 202 -17.42 -10.01 12.90
CA VAL A 202 -16.95 -8.73 13.44
C VAL A 202 -17.32 -8.68 14.91
N VAL A 203 -16.37 -8.31 15.76
CA VAL A 203 -16.55 -8.26 17.21
C VAL A 203 -16.73 -6.80 17.60
N GLN A 204 -17.81 -6.46 18.31
CA GLN A 204 -18.09 -5.11 18.82
C GLN A 204 -17.95 -4.00 17.76
N ASN A 205 -18.40 -4.23 16.53
CA ASN A 205 -18.26 -3.30 15.41
C ASN A 205 -16.81 -2.88 15.08
N TYR A 206 -15.81 -3.63 15.55
CA TYR A 206 -14.40 -3.30 15.34
C TYR A 206 -13.83 -4.05 14.14
N PRO A 207 -13.53 -3.35 13.03
CA PRO A 207 -13.09 -4.03 11.82
C PRO A 207 -11.57 -4.30 11.93
N ARG A 208 -11.19 -5.55 12.22
CA ARG A 208 -9.80 -6.06 12.15
C ARG A 208 -9.62 -7.13 11.08
N ASN A 209 -8.36 -7.40 10.75
CA ASN A 209 -7.91 -8.57 10.00
C ASN A 209 -6.76 -9.25 10.75
N GLY A 210 -6.54 -10.54 10.48
CA GLY A 210 -5.43 -11.32 11.06
C GLY A 210 -5.88 -12.72 11.48
N THR A 211 -5.04 -13.43 12.23
CA THR A 211 -5.31 -14.82 12.62
C THR A 211 -6.58 -14.97 13.47
N VAL A 212 -6.85 -14.00 14.35
CA VAL A 212 -8.05 -13.96 15.21
C VAL A 212 -9.22 -13.20 14.55
N TYR A 213 -9.00 -12.60 13.38
CA TYR A 213 -10.02 -11.88 12.60
C TYR A 213 -9.93 -12.34 11.14
N PRO A 214 -10.27 -13.61 10.86
CA PRO A 214 -10.14 -14.18 9.54
C PRO A 214 -11.09 -13.49 8.55
N VAL A 215 -10.58 -13.21 7.34
CA VAL A 215 -11.37 -12.65 6.23
C VAL A 215 -11.19 -13.53 4.98
N PRO A 216 -11.68 -14.78 5.01
CA PRO A 216 -11.59 -15.70 3.89
C PRO A 216 -12.31 -15.18 2.64
N ARG A 217 -11.76 -15.53 1.48
CA ARG A 217 -12.41 -15.32 0.18
C ARG A 217 -13.47 -16.40 -0.05
N ILE A 218 -14.52 -16.05 -0.78
CA ILE A 218 -15.59 -16.96 -1.14
C ILE A 218 -15.28 -17.57 -2.51
N LEU A 219 -15.26 -18.91 -2.59
CA LEU A 219 -14.83 -19.64 -3.78
C LEU A 219 -15.97 -19.82 -4.79
N ASN A 220 -15.62 -20.06 -6.06
CA ASN A 220 -16.58 -20.33 -7.14
C ASN A 220 -17.08 -21.79 -7.16
N GLN A 221 -17.37 -22.30 -5.96
CA GLN A 221 -18.00 -23.57 -5.73
C GLN A 221 -18.69 -23.49 -4.37
N TRP A 222 -19.81 -24.19 -4.22
CA TRP A 222 -20.49 -24.26 -2.94
C TRP A 222 -19.62 -24.94 -1.91
N ASN A 223 -19.43 -24.28 -0.77
CA ASN A 223 -18.74 -24.88 0.35
C ASN A 223 -19.22 -24.33 1.69
N TRP A 224 -19.02 -25.14 2.74
CA TRP A 224 -19.15 -24.69 4.12
C TRP A 224 -17.84 -24.06 4.57
N GLN A 225 -17.93 -22.84 5.09
CA GLN A 225 -16.83 -22.11 5.70
C GLN A 225 -17.03 -22.08 7.21
N ARG A 226 -15.99 -22.45 7.95
CA ARG A 226 -16.01 -22.54 9.42
C ARG A 226 -15.19 -21.43 10.06
N PHE A 227 -15.75 -20.81 11.09
CA PHE A 227 -15.00 -20.00 12.04
C PHE A 227 -15.12 -20.57 13.44
N ASP A 228 -14.00 -20.58 14.17
CA ASP A 228 -14.00 -20.76 15.61
C ASP A 228 -14.05 -19.37 16.26
N ALA A 229 -15.16 -19.04 16.93
CA ALA A 229 -15.34 -17.77 17.62
C ALA A 229 -15.25 -17.91 19.15
N SER A 230 -14.74 -19.05 19.64
CA SER A 230 -14.64 -19.36 21.08
C SER A 230 -13.85 -18.34 21.89
N TYR A 231 -12.86 -17.70 21.26
CA TYR A 231 -12.04 -16.67 21.89
C TYR A 231 -12.86 -15.46 22.34
N TRP A 232 -13.98 -15.18 21.67
CA TRP A 232 -14.84 -14.01 21.86
C TRP A 232 -16.06 -14.29 22.76
N LYS A 233 -15.98 -15.35 23.58
CA LYS A 233 -17.01 -15.60 24.60
C LYS A 233 -17.14 -14.40 25.54
N GLY A 234 -18.36 -13.90 25.69
CA GLY A 234 -18.71 -12.71 26.47
C GLY A 234 -18.79 -11.43 25.65
N ASP A 235 -18.49 -11.49 24.35
CA ASP A 235 -18.61 -10.37 23.43
C ASP A 235 -19.77 -10.54 22.46
N THR A 236 -20.20 -9.42 21.88
CA THR A 236 -21.18 -9.37 20.80
C THR A 236 -20.45 -9.42 19.46
N ILE A 237 -20.95 -10.26 18.55
CA ILE A 237 -20.47 -10.36 17.17
C ILE A 237 -21.60 -10.16 16.16
N HIS A 238 -21.23 -9.80 14.94
CA HIS A 238 -22.11 -9.92 13.78
C HIS A 238 -21.35 -10.54 12.60
N LEU A 239 -22.07 -11.09 11.63
CA LEU A 239 -21.53 -11.71 10.43
C LEU A 239 -21.61 -10.72 9.28
N GLU A 240 -20.57 -10.65 8.46
CA GLU A 240 -20.56 -9.82 7.26
C GLU A 240 -20.14 -10.63 6.04
N ILE A 241 -20.81 -10.37 4.92
CA ILE A 241 -20.49 -10.92 3.61
C ILE A 241 -20.50 -9.75 2.63
N ALA A 242 -19.42 -9.56 1.88
CA ALA A 242 -19.26 -8.37 1.04
C ALA A 242 -18.58 -8.70 -0.29
N THR A 243 -19.03 -8.02 -1.34
CA THR A 243 -18.28 -7.95 -2.60
C THR A 243 -16.99 -7.16 -2.40
N ALA A 244 -16.04 -7.34 -3.31
CA ALA A 244 -14.69 -6.79 -3.23
C ALA A 244 -14.64 -5.27 -2.98
N GLN A 245 -15.58 -4.49 -3.50
CA GLN A 245 -15.61 -3.02 -3.32
C GLN A 245 -16.33 -2.57 -2.04
N MET A 246 -17.16 -3.44 -1.44
CA MET A 246 -17.89 -3.15 -0.20
C MET A 246 -17.22 -3.74 1.05
N ALA A 247 -16.09 -4.46 0.89
CA ALA A 247 -15.36 -5.03 2.02
C ALA A 247 -14.78 -3.92 2.94
N PRO A 248 -15.22 -3.78 4.21
CA PRO A 248 -14.92 -2.58 5.02
C PRO A 248 -13.44 -2.30 5.34
N LEU A 249 -12.54 -3.29 5.23
CA LEU A 249 -11.10 -3.16 5.50
C LEU A 249 -10.19 -3.52 4.33
N LEU A 250 -10.70 -4.37 3.44
CA LEU A 250 -9.94 -5.01 2.38
C LEU A 250 -10.62 -4.73 1.04
N ALA A 251 -11.24 -3.55 0.91
CA ALA A 251 -11.83 -3.12 -0.34
C ALA A 251 -10.74 -3.14 -1.43
N THR A 252 -11.01 -3.88 -2.51
CA THR A 252 -10.13 -3.94 -3.67
C THR A 252 -10.85 -3.35 -4.87
N LYS A 253 -10.09 -2.77 -5.81
CA LYS A 253 -10.62 -2.18 -7.05
C LYS A 253 -10.91 -3.26 -8.09
N VAL A 254 -11.74 -4.24 -7.72
CA VAL A 254 -12.24 -5.27 -8.63
C VAL A 254 -13.64 -4.84 -9.07
N ASP A 255 -13.82 -4.60 -10.37
CA ASP A 255 -15.05 -4.05 -10.92
C ASP A 255 -16.22 -5.05 -10.99
N ARG A 256 -15.91 -6.35 -10.94
CA ARG A 256 -16.89 -7.42 -10.95
C ARG A 256 -16.65 -8.32 -9.75
N SER A 257 -17.57 -8.36 -8.81
CA SER A 257 -17.45 -9.20 -7.62
C SER A 257 -18.80 -9.62 -7.09
N TRP A 258 -18.94 -10.89 -6.72
CA TRP A 258 -20.21 -11.43 -6.29
C TRP A 258 -20.10 -12.54 -5.26
N PHE A 259 -21.16 -12.67 -4.46
CA PHE A 259 -21.35 -13.77 -3.53
C PHE A 259 -22.79 -14.29 -3.59
N GLY A 260 -22.95 -15.51 -3.10
CA GLY A 260 -24.21 -16.11 -2.73
C GLY A 260 -24.11 -16.80 -1.37
N ILE A 261 -25.21 -16.81 -0.63
CA ILE A 261 -25.34 -17.48 0.66
C ILE A 261 -26.68 -18.20 0.76
N ARG A 262 -26.66 -19.41 1.31
CA ARG A 262 -27.89 -20.18 1.61
C ARG A 262 -28.14 -20.32 3.10
N LYS A 263 -27.10 -20.56 3.89
CA LYS A 263 -27.25 -20.87 5.32
C LYS A 263 -26.16 -20.21 6.14
N ALA A 264 -26.53 -19.70 7.31
CA ALA A 264 -25.62 -19.23 8.34
C ALA A 264 -26.02 -19.85 9.68
N VAL A 265 -25.06 -20.41 10.39
CA VAL A 265 -25.31 -21.13 11.65
C VAL A 265 -24.25 -20.78 12.67
N ILE A 266 -24.67 -20.53 13.89
CA ILE A 266 -23.79 -20.41 15.06
C ILE A 266 -24.19 -21.53 16.00
N VAL A 267 -23.28 -22.46 16.31
CA VAL A 267 -23.53 -23.61 17.18
C VAL A 267 -22.48 -23.72 18.27
N PRO A 268 -22.80 -24.27 19.46
CA PRO A 268 -21.79 -24.61 20.46
C PRO A 268 -20.72 -25.55 19.90
N ASN A 269 -19.50 -25.45 20.42
CA ASN A 269 -18.41 -26.34 20.02
C ASN A 269 -18.73 -27.82 20.27
N GLY A 270 -18.25 -28.69 19.38
CA GLY A 270 -18.40 -30.14 19.50
C GLY A 270 -19.66 -30.72 18.84
N GLN A 271 -20.50 -29.88 18.24
CA GLN A 271 -21.58 -30.32 17.35
C GLN A 271 -21.02 -30.96 16.07
N PRO A 272 -21.72 -31.92 15.44
CA PRO A 272 -21.27 -32.55 14.20
C PRO A 272 -21.06 -31.52 13.10
N ALA A 273 -20.15 -31.72 12.15
CA ALA A 273 -19.99 -30.79 11.02
C ALA A 273 -21.22 -30.84 10.07
N PRO A 274 -21.53 -29.74 9.37
CA PRO A 274 -22.58 -29.75 8.36
C PRO A 274 -22.27 -30.74 7.21
N PRO A 275 -23.31 -31.31 6.59
CA PRO A 275 -23.17 -32.21 5.45
C PRO A 275 -22.58 -31.48 4.24
N SER A 276 -21.86 -32.22 3.39
CA SER A 276 -21.30 -31.68 2.14
C SER A 276 -22.42 -31.26 1.17
N PHE A 277 -22.26 -30.11 0.50
CA PHE A 277 -23.24 -29.62 -0.48
C PHE A 277 -23.46 -30.57 -1.66
N ASP A 278 -22.42 -31.29 -2.09
CA ASP A 278 -22.47 -32.20 -3.25
C ASP A 278 -23.51 -33.33 -3.12
N SER A 279 -24.03 -33.58 -1.92
CA SER A 279 -25.00 -34.63 -1.71
C SER A 279 -26.47 -34.21 -1.89
N GLU A 280 -26.80 -32.91 -1.87
CA GLU A 280 -28.14 -32.40 -2.19
C GLU A 280 -28.52 -32.66 -3.65
N PHE A 281 -27.52 -32.77 -4.52
CA PHE A 281 -27.69 -33.18 -5.92
C PHE A 281 -28.41 -34.54 -6.03
N ASN A 282 -28.07 -35.49 -5.16
CA ASN A 282 -28.58 -36.86 -5.24
C ASN A 282 -30.07 -36.93 -4.90
N ASP A 283 -30.59 -35.97 -4.14
CA ASP A 283 -32.00 -36.00 -3.71
C ASP A 283 -32.98 -35.87 -4.87
N ALA A 284 -32.60 -35.14 -5.93
CA ALA A 284 -33.41 -35.04 -7.14
C ALA A 284 -33.55 -36.40 -7.86
N LEU A 285 -32.53 -37.25 -7.78
CA LEU A 285 -32.54 -38.59 -8.38
C LEU A 285 -33.26 -39.64 -7.51
N LEU A 286 -33.28 -39.43 -6.18
CA LEU A 286 -33.66 -40.46 -5.21
C LEU A 286 -35.02 -40.25 -4.55
N SER A 287 -35.58 -39.04 -4.63
CA SER A 287 -36.80 -38.68 -3.91
C SER A 287 -38.05 -39.45 -4.34
N GLU A 288 -38.09 -40.02 -5.55
CA GLU A 288 -39.29 -40.66 -6.12
C GLU A 288 -39.06 -42.07 -6.70
N VAL A 289 -37.91 -42.69 -6.46
CA VAL A 289 -37.48 -43.86 -7.22
C VAL A 289 -37.24 -45.07 -6.32
N ASP A 290 -37.95 -46.17 -6.61
CA ASP A 290 -37.57 -47.47 -6.06
C ASP A 290 -36.34 -48.00 -6.82
N ILE A 291 -35.17 -47.77 -6.24
CA ILE A 291 -33.86 -48.16 -6.77
C ILE A 291 -33.77 -49.70 -6.93
N SER A 292 -34.62 -50.49 -6.26
CA SER A 292 -34.67 -51.95 -6.45
C SER A 292 -35.20 -52.37 -7.83
N LEU A 293 -35.84 -51.45 -8.55
CA LEU A 293 -36.33 -51.65 -9.92
C LEU A 293 -35.27 -51.39 -10.99
N MET A 294 -34.11 -50.81 -10.64
CA MET A 294 -32.98 -50.59 -11.54
C MET A 294 -32.26 -51.92 -11.74
N LYS A 295 -32.38 -52.54 -12.93
CA LYS A 295 -31.76 -53.85 -13.21
C LYS A 295 -30.70 -53.79 -14.30
N SER A 296 -30.62 -52.67 -15.03
CA SER A 296 -29.61 -52.44 -16.06
C SER A 296 -29.10 -51.01 -16.10
N VAL A 297 -28.01 -50.78 -16.83
CA VAL A 297 -27.40 -49.46 -17.05
C VAL A 297 -28.34 -48.55 -17.84
N GLU A 298 -29.15 -49.12 -18.73
CA GLU A 298 -30.21 -48.41 -19.46
C GLU A 298 -31.30 -47.90 -18.52
N ASP A 299 -31.63 -48.62 -17.45
CA ASP A 299 -32.62 -48.15 -16.46
C ASP A 299 -32.10 -46.90 -15.72
N ILE A 300 -30.81 -46.90 -15.36
CA ILE A 300 -30.15 -45.75 -14.72
C ILE A 300 -30.05 -44.58 -15.71
N ALA A 301 -29.70 -44.82 -16.98
CA ALA A 301 -29.67 -43.77 -17.99
C ALA A 301 -31.05 -43.12 -18.21
N ARG A 302 -32.12 -43.93 -18.21
CA ARG A 302 -33.51 -43.44 -18.28
C ARG A 302 -33.93 -42.68 -17.03
N LEU A 303 -33.42 -43.04 -15.85
CA LEU A 303 -33.67 -42.27 -14.63
C LEU A 303 -33.09 -40.86 -14.76
N TYR A 304 -31.85 -40.75 -15.20
CA TYR A 304 -31.17 -39.47 -15.36
C TYR A 304 -31.85 -38.60 -16.42
N GLY A 305 -32.24 -39.18 -17.56
CA GLY A 305 -32.98 -38.47 -18.60
C GLY A 305 -34.34 -37.95 -18.11
N ARG A 306 -35.08 -38.78 -17.37
CA ARG A 306 -36.36 -38.36 -16.75
C ARG A 306 -36.15 -37.26 -15.71
N THR A 307 -35.23 -37.45 -14.77
CA THR A 307 -34.93 -36.47 -13.72
C THR A 307 -34.49 -35.12 -14.31
N LEU A 308 -33.65 -35.14 -15.36
CA LEU A 308 -33.24 -33.94 -16.06
C LEU A 308 -34.43 -33.25 -16.73
N ARG A 309 -35.29 -34.01 -17.42
CA ARG A 309 -36.49 -33.47 -18.05
C ARG A 309 -37.42 -32.84 -17.01
N ASP A 310 -37.69 -33.54 -15.92
CA ASP A 310 -38.59 -33.10 -14.86
C ASP A 310 -38.03 -31.86 -14.15
N ALA A 311 -36.72 -31.82 -13.88
CA ALA A 311 -36.05 -30.63 -13.34
C ALA A 311 -36.14 -29.42 -14.30
N VAL A 312 -35.96 -29.61 -15.61
CA VAL A 312 -36.09 -28.52 -16.60
C VAL A 312 -37.54 -28.05 -16.71
N VAL A 313 -38.51 -28.97 -16.72
CA VAL A 313 -39.95 -28.64 -16.76
C VAL A 313 -40.36 -27.88 -15.50
N ALA A 314 -39.93 -28.35 -14.33
CA ALA A 314 -40.19 -27.67 -13.07
C ALA A 314 -39.50 -26.29 -13.04
N TRP A 315 -38.28 -26.18 -13.56
CA TRP A 315 -37.57 -24.91 -13.66
C TRP A 315 -38.29 -23.93 -14.58
N ARG A 316 -38.75 -24.38 -15.75
CA ARG A 316 -39.57 -23.58 -16.68
C ARG A 316 -40.85 -23.06 -16.04
N ASN A 317 -41.47 -23.88 -15.19
CA ASN A 317 -42.75 -23.58 -14.54
C ASN A 317 -42.57 -22.87 -13.19
N ASN A 318 -41.34 -22.55 -12.79
CA ASN A 318 -41.03 -21.96 -11.49
C ASN A 318 -41.46 -22.82 -10.28
N THR A 319 -41.48 -24.14 -10.44
CA THR A 319 -41.84 -25.11 -9.39
C THR A 319 -40.70 -26.06 -9.03
N ALA A 320 -39.48 -25.77 -9.49
CA ALA A 320 -38.32 -26.61 -9.22
C ALA A 320 -37.93 -26.59 -7.74
N THR A 321 -37.67 -27.76 -7.18
CA THR A 321 -37.10 -27.89 -5.83
C THR A 321 -35.61 -27.52 -5.82
N ASP A 322 -35.07 -27.20 -4.64
CA ASP A 322 -33.64 -26.92 -4.49
C ASP A 322 -32.76 -28.07 -5.03
N SER A 323 -33.14 -29.32 -4.76
CA SER A 323 -32.41 -30.48 -5.29
C SER A 323 -32.45 -30.55 -6.82
N GLN A 324 -33.59 -30.23 -7.44
CA GLN A 324 -33.71 -30.16 -8.91
C GLN A 324 -32.87 -29.02 -9.50
N LEU A 325 -32.73 -27.88 -8.79
CA LEU A 325 -31.89 -26.76 -9.23
C LEU A 325 -30.40 -27.02 -9.07
N VAL A 326 -30.00 -27.66 -7.96
CA VAL A 326 -28.62 -28.17 -7.79
C VAL A 326 -28.29 -29.18 -8.89
N PHE A 327 -29.24 -30.05 -9.22
CA PHE A 327 -29.12 -31.01 -10.31
C PHE A 327 -28.91 -30.29 -11.66
N LEU A 328 -29.81 -29.37 -11.99
CA LEU A 328 -29.80 -28.64 -13.25
C LEU A 328 -28.55 -27.77 -13.42
N GLY A 329 -28.16 -27.02 -12.39
CA GLY A 329 -26.96 -26.18 -12.41
C GLY A 329 -25.67 -27.00 -12.53
N THR A 330 -25.65 -28.22 -11.99
CA THR A 330 -24.53 -29.15 -12.18
C THR A 330 -24.48 -29.68 -13.61
N CYS A 331 -25.62 -30.06 -14.20
CA CYS A 331 -25.69 -30.46 -15.61
C CYS A 331 -25.20 -29.34 -16.55
N LEU A 332 -25.56 -28.09 -16.25
CA LEU A 332 -25.08 -26.92 -16.99
C LEU A 332 -23.55 -26.76 -16.91
N ARG A 333 -22.98 -26.78 -15.69
CA ARG A 333 -21.51 -26.65 -15.48
C ARG A 333 -20.71 -27.75 -16.17
N GLN A 334 -21.31 -28.92 -16.33
CA GLN A 334 -20.68 -30.09 -16.98
C GLN A 334 -20.93 -30.13 -18.50
N ASN A 335 -21.50 -29.07 -19.09
CA ASN A 335 -21.81 -28.96 -20.52
C ASN A 335 -22.77 -30.06 -21.04
N LEU A 336 -23.63 -30.59 -20.17
CA LEU A 336 -24.61 -31.63 -20.53
C LEU A 336 -25.87 -31.05 -21.19
N LEU A 337 -26.02 -29.73 -21.14
CA LEU A 337 -27.16 -28.99 -21.68
C LEU A 337 -26.69 -28.02 -22.79
N PRO A 338 -27.46 -27.86 -23.87
CA PRO A 338 -27.12 -26.90 -24.92
C PRO A 338 -27.22 -25.48 -24.37
N ASN A 339 -26.12 -24.74 -24.38
CA ASN A 339 -26.01 -23.44 -23.72
C ASN A 339 -25.23 -22.41 -24.56
N SER A 340 -24.78 -22.74 -25.77
CA SER A 340 -24.14 -21.74 -26.63
C SER A 340 -25.15 -20.99 -27.51
N VAL A 341 -24.79 -19.78 -27.95
CA VAL A 341 -25.61 -18.97 -28.88
C VAL A 341 -25.97 -19.77 -30.14
N ASP A 342 -25.03 -20.55 -30.68
CA ASP A 342 -25.27 -21.39 -31.86
C ASP A 342 -26.23 -22.56 -31.59
N GLN A 343 -26.24 -23.07 -30.35
CA GLN A 343 -27.12 -24.17 -29.95
C GLN A 343 -28.54 -23.73 -29.61
N VAL A 344 -28.72 -22.44 -29.31
CA VAL A 344 -29.99 -21.80 -28.91
C VAL A 344 -30.17 -20.44 -29.62
N PRO A 345 -30.23 -20.40 -30.96
CA PRO A 345 -30.17 -19.15 -31.73
C PRO A 345 -31.34 -18.20 -31.43
N ASP A 346 -32.49 -18.73 -31.02
CA ASP A 346 -33.70 -17.97 -30.69
C ASP A 346 -33.51 -16.98 -29.53
N VAL A 347 -32.47 -17.13 -28.69
CA VAL A 347 -32.17 -16.18 -27.59
C VAL A 347 -31.26 -15.02 -27.99
N THR A 348 -30.70 -15.04 -29.20
CA THR A 348 -29.60 -14.13 -29.61
C THR A 348 -29.99 -12.66 -29.49
N GLU A 349 -31.20 -12.29 -29.90
CA GLU A 349 -31.66 -10.91 -29.82
C GLU A 349 -31.75 -10.43 -28.35
N ALA A 350 -32.41 -11.20 -27.49
CA ALA A 350 -32.54 -10.89 -26.07
C ALA A 350 -31.18 -10.86 -25.34
N LEU A 351 -30.29 -11.81 -25.66
CA LEU A 351 -28.94 -11.85 -25.11
C LEU A 351 -28.12 -10.62 -25.51
N ASN A 352 -28.18 -10.21 -26.79
CA ASN A 352 -27.50 -9.02 -27.26
C ASN A 352 -28.05 -7.74 -26.60
N GLN A 353 -29.37 -7.67 -26.38
CA GLN A 353 -29.97 -6.57 -25.63
C GLN A 353 -29.43 -6.52 -24.19
N TYR A 354 -29.42 -7.65 -23.47
CA TYR A 354 -28.82 -7.74 -22.12
C TYR A 354 -27.36 -7.30 -22.11
N ARG A 355 -26.52 -7.87 -22.97
CA ARG A 355 -25.08 -7.52 -23.06
C ARG A 355 -24.86 -6.05 -23.38
N SER A 356 -25.69 -5.45 -24.23
CA SER A 356 -25.60 -4.00 -24.52
C SER A 356 -25.93 -3.13 -23.31
N VAL A 357 -26.86 -3.55 -22.46
CA VAL A 357 -27.19 -2.85 -21.20
C VAL A 357 -26.05 -3.07 -20.21
N GLU A 358 -25.60 -4.31 -20.04
CA GLU A 358 -24.52 -4.70 -19.13
C GLU A 358 -23.23 -3.90 -19.39
N VAL A 359 -22.81 -3.76 -20.66
CA VAL A 359 -21.62 -2.98 -21.04
C VAL A 359 -21.76 -1.50 -20.65
N ARG A 360 -22.97 -0.93 -20.73
CA ARG A 360 -23.25 0.46 -20.36
C ARG A 360 -23.36 0.69 -18.85
N LEU A 361 -23.54 -0.36 -18.05
CA LEU A 361 -23.55 -0.25 -16.59
C LEU A 361 -22.17 0.18 -16.10
N LYS A 362 -22.15 1.29 -15.36
CA LYS A 362 -20.96 1.80 -14.67
C LYS A 362 -20.85 1.15 -13.30
N THR A 363 -19.65 0.72 -12.96
CA THR A 363 -19.35 0.29 -11.59
C THR A 363 -19.53 1.47 -10.63
N PRO A 364 -20.29 1.32 -9.54
CA PRO A 364 -20.55 2.42 -8.62
C PRO A 364 -19.26 2.86 -7.92
N THR A 365 -19.10 4.17 -7.74
CA THR A 365 -18.01 4.70 -6.91
C THR A 365 -18.43 4.64 -5.45
N THR A 366 -17.72 3.84 -4.66
CA THR A 366 -17.98 3.74 -3.21
C THR A 366 -17.10 4.71 -2.43
N VAL A 367 -17.64 5.25 -1.34
CA VAL A 367 -16.90 6.05 -0.36
C VAL A 367 -17.09 5.42 1.02
N PRO A 368 -16.06 5.39 1.88
CA PRO A 368 -16.24 4.95 3.26
C PRO A 368 -17.31 5.80 3.94
N GLY A 369 -18.28 5.12 4.54
CA GLY A 369 -19.38 5.74 5.26
C GLY A 369 -19.77 4.88 6.44
N LEU A 370 -20.60 5.44 7.32
CA LEU A 370 -21.16 4.70 8.44
C LEU A 370 -22.50 4.10 8.00
N GLU A 371 -22.64 2.78 8.10
CA GLU A 371 -23.89 2.06 7.80
C GLU A 371 -25.04 2.59 8.66
N GLU A 372 -26.23 2.69 8.08
CA GLU A 372 -27.46 2.89 8.84
C GLU A 372 -27.97 1.53 9.32
N SER A 373 -28.13 1.39 10.63
CA SER A 373 -28.57 0.16 11.29
C SER A 373 -29.55 0.50 12.41
N GLY A 374 -30.12 -0.54 13.04
CA GLY A 374 -30.90 -0.37 14.27
C GLY A 374 -30.07 0.33 15.34
N GLY A 375 -30.65 1.35 15.98
CA GLY A 375 -29.95 2.07 17.03
C GLY A 375 -30.07 1.40 18.39
N ILE A 376 -28.93 1.31 19.09
CA ILE A 376 -28.84 0.69 20.41
C ILE A 376 -28.54 1.77 21.46
N ASP A 377 -29.29 1.78 22.55
CA ASP A 377 -29.00 2.62 23.71
C ASP A 377 -27.77 2.08 24.43
N GLN A 378 -26.83 2.97 24.78
CA GLN A 378 -25.52 2.57 25.29
C GLN A 378 -25.43 2.76 26.81
N ARG A 379 -24.66 1.91 27.49
CA ARG A 379 -24.43 2.09 28.93
C ARG A 379 -23.49 3.24 29.20
N LEU A 380 -23.73 3.95 30.30
CA LEU A 380 -22.74 4.87 30.85
C LEU A 380 -21.53 4.06 31.33
N TYR A 381 -20.33 4.40 30.84
CA TYR A 381 -19.09 3.83 31.35
C TYR A 381 -18.47 4.79 32.35
N VAL A 382 -18.40 4.38 33.63
CA VAL A 382 -17.87 5.24 34.70
C VAL A 382 -16.42 5.61 34.39
N ARG A 383 -16.18 6.91 34.17
CA ARG A 383 -14.87 7.46 33.73
C ARG A 383 -14.34 6.83 32.42
N GLY A 384 -15.23 6.34 31.56
CA GLY A 384 -14.88 5.70 30.29
C GLY A 384 -14.34 4.28 30.42
N ASN A 385 -14.43 3.64 31.60
CA ASN A 385 -13.99 2.26 31.78
C ASN A 385 -15.04 1.28 31.25
N HIS A 386 -14.77 0.63 30.12
CA HIS A 386 -15.66 -0.37 29.49
C HIS A 386 -16.02 -1.55 30.41
N LYS A 387 -15.23 -1.82 31.46
CA LYS A 387 -15.49 -2.86 32.47
C LYS A 387 -16.37 -2.40 33.63
N GLN A 388 -16.74 -1.13 33.67
CA GLN A 388 -17.64 -0.55 34.67
C GLN A 388 -18.88 0.06 34.00
N PRO A 389 -19.70 -0.77 33.33
CA PRO A 389 -20.98 -0.31 32.81
C PRO A 389 -21.93 0.06 33.96
N ALA A 390 -22.64 1.17 33.80
CA ALA A 390 -23.66 1.65 34.70
C ALA A 390 -25.04 1.64 34.01
N GLU A 391 -25.89 2.63 34.29
CA GLU A 391 -27.22 2.76 33.70
C GLU A 391 -27.17 2.91 32.17
N VAL A 392 -28.24 2.46 31.51
CA VAL A 392 -28.42 2.65 30.06
C VAL A 392 -28.77 4.12 29.81
N VAL A 393 -28.05 4.74 28.88
CA VAL A 393 -28.28 6.11 28.42
C VAL A 393 -29.05 6.04 27.10
N PRO A 394 -30.29 6.55 27.04
CA PRO A 394 -31.05 6.53 25.80
C PRO A 394 -30.38 7.39 24.74
N ARG A 395 -30.50 7.00 23.48
CA ARG A 395 -30.09 7.83 22.34
C ARG A 395 -30.93 9.12 22.35
N ARG A 396 -30.28 10.27 22.45
CA ARG A 396 -30.89 11.59 22.50
C ARG A 396 -29.90 12.67 22.11
N PHE A 397 -30.37 13.92 22.01
CA PHE A 397 -29.50 15.07 21.85
C PHE A 397 -28.81 15.47 23.16
N LEU A 398 -28.17 16.64 23.20
CA LEU A 398 -27.57 17.16 24.41
C LEU A 398 -28.66 17.49 25.45
N GLN A 399 -28.62 16.80 26.59
CA GLN A 399 -29.57 16.97 27.71
C GLN A 399 -29.75 18.44 28.16
N ALA A 400 -28.74 19.29 27.96
CA ALA A 400 -28.82 20.71 28.30
C ALA A 400 -29.71 21.54 27.35
N ILE A 401 -30.06 20.99 26.18
CA ILE A 401 -30.91 21.63 25.16
C ILE A 401 -32.24 20.87 25.08
N ASP A 402 -32.18 19.56 24.87
CA ASP A 402 -33.33 18.68 24.75
C ASP A 402 -32.93 17.27 25.21
N ASP A 403 -33.63 16.75 26.20
CA ASP A 403 -33.34 15.45 26.81
C ASP A 403 -34.26 14.32 26.32
N SER A 404 -35.12 14.62 25.36
CA SER A 404 -36.06 13.70 24.73
C SER A 404 -35.32 12.58 23.98
N PRO A 405 -35.55 11.30 24.34
CA PRO A 405 -35.03 10.17 23.58
C PRO A 405 -35.54 10.12 22.14
N TYR A 406 -34.67 9.70 21.21
CA TYR A 406 -35.05 9.45 19.83
C TYR A 406 -35.94 8.21 19.75
N GLN A 407 -37.20 8.39 19.37
CA GLN A 407 -38.17 7.31 19.15
C GLN A 407 -38.21 6.93 17.65
N VAL A 408 -37.10 6.38 17.15
CA VAL A 408 -36.96 5.98 15.74
C VAL A 408 -36.38 4.58 15.61
N SER A 409 -36.77 3.88 14.54
CA SER A 409 -36.29 2.54 14.23
C SER A 409 -34.82 2.49 13.79
N GLY A 410 -34.31 3.56 13.17
CA GLY A 410 -32.91 3.69 12.79
C GLY A 410 -31.98 4.09 13.94
N SER A 411 -30.72 4.38 13.61
CA SER A 411 -29.65 4.75 14.55
C SER A 411 -29.91 6.05 15.32
N GLY A 412 -30.79 6.93 14.84
CA GLY A 412 -30.99 8.27 15.39
C GLY A 412 -29.98 9.30 14.88
N ARG A 413 -29.05 8.92 14.00
CA ARG A 413 -28.05 9.85 13.42
C ARG A 413 -28.68 10.96 12.60
N ARG A 414 -29.77 10.66 11.89
CA ARG A 414 -30.55 11.67 11.16
C ARG A 414 -31.13 12.70 12.12
N GLN A 415 -31.77 12.25 13.21
CA GLN A 415 -32.33 13.12 14.24
C GLN A 415 -31.23 13.98 14.87
N LEU A 416 -30.08 13.37 15.20
CA LEU A 416 -28.91 14.11 15.68
C LEU A 416 -28.46 15.21 14.69
N ALA A 417 -28.43 14.92 13.39
CA ALA A 417 -28.06 15.91 12.38
C ALA A 417 -29.11 17.04 12.26
N GLU A 418 -30.40 16.70 12.34
CA GLU A 418 -31.51 17.65 12.36
C GLU A 418 -31.45 18.54 13.62
N ASP A 419 -31.16 17.97 14.80
CA ASP A 419 -31.03 18.69 16.08
C ASP A 419 -29.78 19.60 16.14
N VAL A 420 -28.68 19.19 15.51
CA VAL A 420 -27.49 20.05 15.37
C VAL A 420 -27.82 21.32 14.58
N LEU A 421 -28.72 21.26 13.61
CA LEU A 421 -29.11 22.41 12.77
C LEU A 421 -30.44 23.04 13.19
N ARG A 422 -31.04 22.60 14.30
CA ARG A 422 -32.34 23.09 14.80
C ARG A 422 -32.28 24.59 15.08
N SER A 423 -33.36 25.31 14.75
CA SER A 423 -33.40 26.78 14.85
C SER A 423 -33.27 27.29 16.28
N ASP A 424 -33.69 26.51 17.27
CA ASP A 424 -33.58 26.80 18.71
C ASP A 424 -32.25 26.30 19.30
N ASN A 425 -31.39 25.62 18.53
CA ASN A 425 -30.06 25.22 18.99
C ASN A 425 -29.11 26.45 18.95
N PRO A 426 -28.73 26.98 20.12
CA PRO A 426 -27.96 28.22 20.16
C PRO A 426 -26.49 28.03 19.77
N LEU A 427 -25.97 26.79 19.76
CA LEU A 427 -24.53 26.52 19.74
C LEU A 427 -23.98 26.52 18.32
N THR A 428 -24.60 25.81 17.39
CA THR A 428 -24.03 25.53 16.07
C THR A 428 -23.65 26.79 15.31
N ARG A 429 -24.58 27.74 15.20
CA ARG A 429 -24.37 29.03 14.56
C ARG A 429 -23.28 29.87 15.25
N ARG A 430 -23.29 29.94 16.58
CA ARG A 430 -22.31 30.70 17.38
C ARG A 430 -20.92 30.10 17.27
N VAL A 431 -20.80 28.78 17.32
CA VAL A 431 -19.51 28.07 17.19
C VAL A 431 -18.91 28.30 15.80
N ILE A 432 -19.70 28.18 14.73
CA ILE A 432 -19.21 28.42 13.36
C ILE A 432 -18.79 29.88 13.16
N VAL A 433 -19.62 30.85 13.56
CA VAL A 433 -19.27 32.27 13.49
C VAL A 433 -18.00 32.57 14.28
N ASN A 434 -17.88 32.03 15.49
CA ASN A 434 -16.69 32.23 16.31
C ASN A 434 -15.44 31.61 15.69
N ARG A 435 -15.55 30.47 15.01
CA ARG A 435 -14.43 29.87 14.27
C ARG A 435 -14.03 30.69 13.05
N ILE A 436 -14.99 31.22 12.29
CA ILE A 436 -14.72 32.15 11.18
C ILE A 436 -14.00 33.39 11.73
N TRP A 437 -14.52 33.98 12.80
CA TRP A 437 -13.93 35.13 13.47
C TRP A 437 -12.51 34.83 13.97
N HIS A 438 -12.31 33.66 14.61
CA HIS A 438 -11.02 33.22 15.10
C HIS A 438 -9.98 33.09 14.00
N HIS A 439 -10.31 32.48 12.86
CA HIS A 439 -9.38 32.34 11.74
C HIS A 439 -9.05 33.67 11.06
N LEU A 440 -9.94 34.66 11.15
CA LEU A 440 -9.72 35.99 10.60
C LEU A 440 -8.90 36.86 11.56
N PHE A 441 -9.32 37.00 12.82
CA PHE A 441 -8.70 37.91 13.80
C PHE A 441 -7.63 37.25 14.68
N GLY A 442 -7.34 35.96 14.51
CA GLY A 442 -6.41 35.18 15.34
C GLY A 442 -6.98 34.75 16.69
N GLN A 443 -8.05 35.39 17.18
CA GLN A 443 -8.76 35.04 18.42
C GLN A 443 -10.27 35.12 18.20
N GLY A 444 -11.02 34.12 18.65
CA GLY A 444 -12.48 34.13 18.60
C GLY A 444 -13.08 35.15 19.57
N ILE A 445 -14.31 35.61 19.28
CA ILE A 445 -15.13 36.39 20.22
C ILE A 445 -15.25 35.62 21.55
N VAL A 446 -15.44 34.30 21.47
CA VAL A 446 -15.21 33.34 22.55
C VAL A 446 -13.78 32.79 22.39
N PRO A 447 -12.85 33.09 23.30
CA PRO A 447 -11.44 32.68 23.17
C PRO A 447 -11.20 31.17 23.19
N THR A 448 -12.17 30.38 23.67
CA THR A 448 -12.15 28.91 23.74
C THR A 448 -13.01 28.31 22.61
N PRO A 449 -12.51 28.19 21.37
CA PRO A 449 -13.32 27.82 20.21
C PRO A 449 -13.96 26.42 20.30
N ASP A 450 -13.40 25.53 21.14
CA ASP A 450 -13.92 24.18 21.37
C ASP A 450 -14.76 24.05 22.66
N ASN A 451 -14.92 25.13 23.44
CA ASN A 451 -15.66 25.08 24.69
C ASN A 451 -16.49 26.35 24.91
N PHE A 452 -17.79 26.24 24.63
CA PHE A 452 -18.81 27.25 24.89
C PHE A 452 -19.57 26.99 26.21
N GLY A 453 -19.17 25.94 26.95
CA GLY A 453 -19.78 25.56 28.22
C GLY A 453 -19.12 26.22 29.43
N ARG A 454 -19.44 25.73 30.63
CA ARG A 454 -18.94 26.29 31.92
C ARG A 454 -17.41 26.26 32.07
N MET A 455 -16.74 25.36 31.37
CA MET A 455 -15.28 25.22 31.37
C MET A 455 -14.61 26.13 30.32
N GLY A 456 -15.40 26.80 29.47
CA GLY A 456 -14.94 27.78 28.50
C GLY A 456 -14.93 29.21 29.05
N GLN A 457 -14.55 30.16 28.20
CA GLN A 457 -14.58 31.59 28.51
C GLN A 457 -15.83 32.27 27.96
N THR A 458 -16.24 33.39 28.55
CA THR A 458 -17.36 34.20 28.07
C THR A 458 -16.97 35.01 26.82
N PRO A 459 -17.93 35.29 25.92
CA PRO A 459 -17.67 36.12 24.74
C PRO A 459 -17.25 37.55 25.13
N SER A 460 -16.30 38.15 24.40
CA SER A 460 -15.93 39.56 24.54
C SER A 460 -17.05 40.49 24.07
N HIS A 461 -17.77 40.10 23.03
CA HIS A 461 -18.87 40.86 22.42
C HIS A 461 -20.10 39.94 22.20
N PRO A 462 -20.89 39.66 23.26
CA PRO A 462 -22.02 38.73 23.17
C PRO A 462 -23.06 39.13 22.12
N ASP A 463 -23.45 40.42 22.08
CA ASP A 463 -24.47 40.90 21.16
C ASP A 463 -24.02 40.79 19.68
N LEU A 464 -22.72 41.01 19.42
CA LEU A 464 -22.14 40.84 18.09
C LEU A 464 -22.15 39.37 17.67
N LEU A 465 -21.75 38.47 18.57
CA LEU A 465 -21.77 37.03 18.31
C LEU A 465 -23.19 36.55 17.97
N ASP A 466 -24.19 37.02 18.72
CA ASP A 466 -25.59 36.67 18.51
C ASP A 466 -26.11 37.22 17.18
N TRP A 467 -25.82 38.50 16.87
CA TRP A 467 -26.20 39.12 15.61
C TRP A 467 -25.56 38.40 14.41
N MET A 468 -24.26 38.11 14.46
CA MET A 468 -23.57 37.39 13.38
C MET A 468 -24.08 35.95 13.24
N ALA A 469 -24.45 35.30 14.34
CA ALA A 469 -25.03 33.97 14.32
C ALA A 469 -26.39 33.93 13.62
N ASP A 470 -27.22 34.96 13.81
CA ASP A 470 -28.47 35.13 13.07
C ASP A 470 -28.21 35.49 11.60
N GLU A 471 -27.24 36.37 11.33
CA GLU A 471 -26.87 36.77 9.98
C GLU A 471 -26.32 35.60 9.15
N LEU A 472 -25.57 34.67 9.74
CA LEU A 472 -25.13 33.45 9.07
C LEU A 472 -26.32 32.64 8.52
N VAL A 473 -27.41 32.55 9.29
CA VAL A 473 -28.63 31.84 8.87
C VAL A 473 -29.36 32.62 7.78
N HIS A 474 -29.48 33.95 7.90
CA HIS A 474 -30.04 34.81 6.86
C HIS A 474 -29.27 34.71 5.53
N GLN A 475 -27.95 34.56 5.60
CA GLN A 475 -27.08 34.33 4.44
C GLN A 475 -27.04 32.87 3.98
N GLN A 476 -28.01 32.04 4.39
CA GLN A 476 -28.13 30.63 4.01
C GLN A 476 -26.87 29.82 4.30
N TRP A 477 -26.25 30.05 5.46
CA TRP A 477 -25.03 29.38 5.92
C TRP A 477 -23.80 29.61 5.03
N SER A 478 -23.79 30.70 4.25
CA SER A 478 -22.68 31.03 3.37
C SER A 478 -21.46 31.55 4.13
N ILE A 479 -20.49 30.66 4.36
CA ILE A 479 -19.18 31.01 4.96
C ILE A 479 -18.50 32.14 4.17
N LYS A 480 -18.58 32.12 2.84
CA LYS A 480 -17.97 33.16 1.99
C LYS A 480 -18.61 34.53 2.18
N ALA A 481 -19.93 34.58 2.30
CA ALA A 481 -20.63 35.85 2.51
C ALA A 481 -20.33 36.39 3.92
N MET A 482 -20.16 35.51 4.91
CA MET A 482 -19.70 35.91 6.24
C MET A 482 -18.28 36.43 6.29
N ILE A 483 -17.35 35.75 5.61
CA ILE A 483 -15.98 36.25 5.46
C ILE A 483 -16.02 37.62 4.79
N ARG A 484 -16.76 37.78 3.68
CA ARG A 484 -16.88 39.08 3.00
C ARG A 484 -17.40 40.16 3.94
N LEU A 485 -18.46 39.90 4.70
CA LEU A 485 -19.02 40.84 5.67
C LEU A 485 -17.93 41.34 6.63
N VAL A 486 -17.18 40.42 7.24
CA VAL A 486 -16.08 40.75 8.15
C VAL A 486 -14.99 41.55 7.43
N LEU A 487 -14.49 41.09 6.29
CA LEU A 487 -13.41 41.74 5.53
C LEU A 487 -13.76 43.16 5.04
N THR A 488 -15.05 43.43 4.83
CA THR A 488 -15.54 44.77 4.44
C THR A 488 -15.92 45.67 5.61
N SER A 489 -15.79 45.18 6.86
CA SER A 489 -16.09 45.97 8.05
C SER A 489 -14.98 46.99 8.36
N GLN A 490 -15.35 48.10 8.99
CA GLN A 490 -14.37 49.07 9.50
C GLN A 490 -13.41 48.40 10.50
N THR A 491 -13.89 47.45 11.32
CA THR A 491 -13.08 46.72 12.30
C THR A 491 -11.95 45.91 11.66
N TRP A 492 -12.22 45.23 10.54
CA TRP A 492 -11.18 44.49 9.81
C TRP A 492 -10.16 45.41 9.13
N GLN A 493 -10.61 46.57 8.64
CA GLN A 493 -9.79 47.52 7.88
C GLN A 493 -9.00 48.49 8.76
N GLN A 494 -8.94 48.27 10.08
CA GLN A 494 -8.14 49.11 10.98
C GLN A 494 -6.63 48.86 10.76
N SER A 495 -5.82 49.88 11.04
CA SER A 495 -4.36 49.74 11.08
C SER A 495 -3.93 48.79 12.22
N SER A 496 -2.81 48.09 12.04
CA SER A 496 -2.14 47.36 13.13
C SER A 496 -1.31 48.26 14.05
N GLU A 497 -1.08 49.53 13.68
CA GLU A 497 -0.42 50.51 14.54
C GLU A 497 -1.29 50.93 15.73
N ALA A 498 -0.84 50.59 16.93
CA ALA A 498 -1.54 50.92 18.17
C ALA A 498 -1.24 52.35 18.63
N THR A 499 -2.27 53.11 19.02
CA THR A 499 -2.05 54.34 19.79
C THR A 499 -1.63 53.99 21.23
N GLN A 500 -0.87 54.87 21.88
CA GLN A 500 -0.42 54.64 23.26
C GLN A 500 -1.59 54.48 24.24
N GLN A 501 -2.70 55.19 24.00
CA GLN A 501 -3.92 55.05 24.78
C GLN A 501 -4.54 53.65 24.62
N ALA A 502 -4.64 53.14 23.38
CA ALA A 502 -5.19 51.81 23.11
C ALA A 502 -4.41 50.71 23.83
N THR A 503 -3.07 50.74 23.75
CA THR A 503 -2.19 49.77 24.42
C THR A 503 -2.30 49.84 25.95
N THR A 504 -2.63 51.01 26.51
CA THR A 504 -2.78 51.18 27.96
C THR A 504 -4.13 50.68 28.47
N VAL A 505 -5.21 50.94 27.72
CA VAL A 505 -6.58 50.57 28.12
C VAL A 505 -6.87 49.09 27.87
N ASP A 506 -6.41 48.57 26.73
CA ASP A 506 -6.67 47.20 26.28
C ASP A 506 -5.40 46.62 25.61
N PRO A 507 -4.41 46.20 26.42
CA PRO A 507 -3.15 45.68 25.91
C PRO A 507 -3.35 44.44 25.03
N ASP A 508 -4.31 43.58 25.39
CA ASP A 508 -4.64 42.33 24.70
C ASP A 508 -5.48 42.54 23.43
N ASN A 509 -5.85 43.78 23.11
CA ASN A 509 -6.68 44.14 21.94
C ASN A 509 -8.03 43.40 21.89
N ARG A 510 -8.63 43.10 23.06
CA ARG A 510 -9.93 42.41 23.16
C ARG A 510 -11.08 43.21 22.56
N LEU A 511 -10.98 44.54 22.56
CA LEU A 511 -11.94 45.50 22.02
C LEU A 511 -11.67 45.85 20.54
N LEU A 512 -10.61 45.29 19.94
CA LEU A 512 -10.30 45.42 18.51
C LEU A 512 -10.16 46.88 18.05
N SER A 513 -9.35 47.63 18.78
CA SER A 513 -9.01 49.02 18.44
C SER A 513 -7.86 49.14 17.44
N ARG A 514 -7.36 48.00 16.95
CA ARG A 514 -6.33 47.84 15.91
C ARG A 514 -6.43 46.44 15.29
N MET A 515 -5.85 46.24 14.12
CA MET A 515 -5.67 44.89 13.56
C MET A 515 -4.56 44.15 14.32
N SER A 516 -4.81 42.89 14.69
CA SER A 516 -3.82 42.07 15.38
C SER A 516 -2.89 41.43 14.37
N VAL A 517 -1.58 41.68 14.52
CA VAL A 517 -0.54 41.00 13.74
C VAL A 517 -0.53 39.53 14.15
N HIS A 518 -0.73 38.62 13.19
CA HIS A 518 -0.73 37.19 13.46
C HIS A 518 0.09 36.41 12.43
N ARG A 519 0.74 35.33 12.88
CA ARG A 519 1.53 34.48 12.01
C ARG A 519 0.60 33.70 11.07
N LEU A 520 1.06 33.49 9.84
CA LEU A 520 0.46 32.55 8.90
C LEU A 520 0.57 31.10 9.44
N GLU A 521 -0.38 30.26 9.05
CA GLU A 521 -0.34 28.83 9.35
C GLU A 521 0.68 28.10 8.45
N ALA A 522 1.13 26.90 8.86
CA ALA A 522 2.14 26.11 8.15
C ALA A 522 1.87 25.97 6.64
N GLU A 523 0.65 25.61 6.27
CA GLU A 523 0.23 25.44 4.87
C GLU A 523 0.25 26.78 4.13
N SER A 524 -0.13 27.88 4.78
CA SER A 524 -0.12 29.23 4.21
C SER A 524 1.29 29.77 4.02
N ILE A 525 2.21 29.53 4.96
CA ILE A 525 3.63 29.88 4.82
C ILE A 525 4.22 29.15 3.60
N ARG A 526 3.97 27.85 3.51
CA ARG A 526 4.42 27.04 2.38
C ARG A 526 3.81 27.50 1.04
N ASP A 527 2.50 27.75 1.02
CA ASP A 527 1.80 28.23 -0.17
C ASP A 527 2.30 29.63 -0.58
N ALA A 528 2.65 30.51 0.37
CA ALA A 528 3.25 31.81 0.10
C ALA A 528 4.62 31.65 -0.58
N LEU A 529 5.51 30.82 -0.04
CA LEU A 529 6.83 30.52 -0.63
C LEU A 529 6.73 29.98 -2.07
N LEU A 530 5.79 29.07 -2.30
CA LEU A 530 5.54 28.51 -3.63
C LEU A 530 4.91 29.53 -4.58
N MET A 531 4.01 30.38 -4.07
CA MET A 531 3.35 31.40 -4.86
C MET A 531 4.33 32.48 -5.30
N THR A 532 5.16 32.98 -4.38
CA THR A 532 6.12 34.04 -4.65
C THR A 532 7.22 33.58 -5.60
N SER A 533 7.62 32.31 -5.57
CA SER A 533 8.58 31.74 -6.51
C SER A 533 8.00 31.29 -7.87
N GLY A 534 6.68 31.38 -8.04
CA GLY A 534 6.00 30.89 -9.25
C GLY A 534 5.87 29.36 -9.35
N ALA A 535 6.28 28.62 -8.33
CA ALA A 535 6.24 27.15 -8.28
C ALA A 535 4.87 26.57 -7.90
N LEU A 536 3.91 27.41 -7.49
CA LEU A 536 2.62 26.95 -6.96
C LEU A 536 1.70 26.36 -8.04
N ASP A 537 1.43 25.05 -7.93
CA ASP A 537 0.33 24.39 -8.65
C ASP A 537 -1.00 24.56 -7.91
N ARG A 538 -1.95 25.25 -8.56
CA ARG A 538 -3.29 25.57 -8.07
C ARG A 538 -4.35 24.54 -8.47
N THR A 539 -3.98 23.43 -9.09
CA THR A 539 -4.91 22.38 -9.52
C THR A 539 -5.70 21.82 -8.33
N MET A 540 -7.03 21.97 -8.40
CA MET A 540 -7.93 21.46 -7.37
C MET A 540 -8.26 19.98 -7.57
N PHE A 541 -8.52 19.29 -6.47
CA PHE A 541 -8.98 17.88 -6.41
C PHE A 541 -7.98 16.85 -6.95
N GLY A 542 -8.27 15.56 -6.75
CA GLY A 542 -7.34 14.49 -7.12
C GLY A 542 -6.44 14.05 -5.97
N PRO A 543 -5.52 13.10 -6.22
CA PRO A 543 -4.75 12.44 -5.17
C PRO A 543 -3.78 13.40 -4.46
N PRO A 544 -3.43 13.13 -3.19
CA PRO A 544 -2.43 13.92 -2.48
C PRO A 544 -1.02 13.72 -3.05
N VAL A 545 -0.12 14.66 -2.78
CA VAL A 545 1.29 14.66 -3.25
C VAL A 545 2.28 14.68 -2.09
N ALA A 546 3.55 14.36 -2.35
CA ALA A 546 4.63 14.55 -1.37
C ALA A 546 4.88 16.04 -1.09
N GLY A 547 5.35 16.39 0.12
CA GLY A 547 5.62 17.77 0.52
C GLY A 547 6.67 18.51 -0.30
N SER A 548 7.53 17.79 -1.02
CA SER A 548 8.53 18.35 -1.95
C SER A 548 7.95 18.87 -3.28
N GLN A 549 6.67 18.61 -3.57
CA GLN A 549 6.02 19.01 -4.82
C GLN A 549 5.38 20.40 -4.70
N GLY A 550 5.36 21.18 -5.78
CA GLY A 550 4.86 22.57 -5.78
C GLY A 550 3.35 22.76 -5.59
N ARG A 551 2.60 21.72 -5.22
CA ARG A 551 1.14 21.81 -5.03
C ARG A 551 0.78 22.45 -3.70
N ARG A 552 -0.40 23.09 -3.61
CA ARG A 552 -0.91 23.67 -2.35
C ARG A 552 -0.80 22.72 -1.16
N GLY A 553 -0.47 23.27 0.01
CA GLY A 553 -0.27 22.57 1.28
C GLY A 553 -1.45 21.67 1.67
N VAL A 554 -2.68 22.07 1.34
CA VAL A 554 -3.91 21.28 1.57
C VAL A 554 -3.93 19.94 0.83
N TYR A 555 -3.11 19.77 -0.21
CA TYR A 555 -2.96 18.52 -0.97
C TYR A 555 -1.70 17.73 -0.60
N VAL A 556 -0.93 18.18 0.39
CA VAL A 556 0.22 17.43 0.89
C VAL A 556 -0.27 16.19 1.64
N GLN A 557 0.33 15.04 1.35
CA GLN A 557 -0.06 13.77 1.92
C GLN A 557 0.21 13.74 3.43
N VAL A 558 -0.83 13.46 4.21
CA VAL A 558 -0.72 13.26 5.66
C VAL A 558 -0.54 11.77 5.94
N ARG A 559 0.63 11.38 6.44
CA ARG A 559 0.91 10.00 6.90
C ARG A 559 1.01 10.01 8.42
N ARG A 560 0.12 9.28 9.10
CA ARG A 560 -0.01 9.28 10.58
C ARG A 560 1.32 9.17 11.34
N ASN A 561 2.26 8.35 10.86
CA ASN A 561 3.54 8.09 11.53
C ASN A 561 4.74 8.80 10.85
N SER A 562 4.50 9.67 9.87
CA SER A 562 5.54 10.36 9.09
C SER A 562 4.94 11.63 8.48
N LEU A 563 4.64 12.60 9.35
CA LEU A 563 4.17 13.92 8.94
C LEU A 563 5.28 14.68 8.19
N ASP A 564 4.88 15.62 7.35
CA ASP A 564 5.81 16.49 6.65
C ASP A 564 6.63 17.34 7.64
N ALA A 565 7.96 17.33 7.48
CA ALA A 565 8.87 17.96 8.43
C ALA A 565 8.73 19.49 8.42
N PHE A 566 8.58 20.10 7.24
CA PHE A 566 8.42 21.55 7.10
C PHE A 566 7.12 22.00 7.76
N LEU A 567 5.99 21.36 7.43
CA LEU A 567 4.70 21.72 8.02
C LEU A 567 4.71 21.58 9.54
N ARG A 568 5.30 20.51 10.07
CA ARG A 568 5.38 20.26 11.52
C ARG A 568 6.16 21.33 12.28
N VAL A 569 7.23 21.89 11.69
CA VAL A 569 8.01 22.96 12.32
C VAL A 569 7.16 24.22 12.56
N PHE A 570 6.18 24.48 11.69
CA PHE A 570 5.26 25.61 11.78
C PHE A 570 3.91 25.25 12.43
N ASP A 571 3.95 24.36 13.42
CA ASP A 571 2.80 24.00 14.27
C ASP A 571 1.62 23.36 13.52
N PHE A 572 1.90 22.59 12.45
CA PHE A 572 0.87 21.79 11.77
C PHE A 572 0.17 20.83 12.76
N PRO A 573 -1.17 20.80 12.81
CA PRO A 573 -1.90 20.03 13.82
C PRO A 573 -1.73 18.53 13.62
N GLU A 574 -1.53 17.82 14.71
CA GLU A 574 -1.41 16.36 14.69
C GLU A 574 -2.78 15.71 14.41
N PRO A 575 -2.94 14.94 13.32
CA PRO A 575 -4.24 14.51 12.78
C PRO A 575 -4.89 13.36 13.58
N PHE A 576 -4.50 13.16 14.82
CA PHE A 576 -5.06 12.13 15.71
C PHE A 576 -5.82 12.73 16.91
N SER A 577 -5.88 14.05 17.01
CA SER A 577 -6.68 14.77 18.01
C SER A 577 -7.45 15.92 17.37
N ALA A 578 -8.53 16.34 18.00
CA ALA A 578 -9.27 17.52 17.58
C ALA A 578 -8.51 18.78 18.04
N VAL A 579 -8.24 19.68 17.10
CA VAL A 579 -7.54 20.95 17.35
C VAL A 579 -8.42 22.08 16.82
N GLY A 580 -9.15 22.79 17.69
CA GLY A 580 -9.96 23.94 17.28
C GLY A 580 -9.24 25.29 17.33
N ARG A 581 -8.06 25.34 17.95
CA ARG A 581 -7.11 26.45 17.86
C ARG A 581 -5.71 25.90 17.68
N ARG A 582 -5.02 26.33 16.63
CA ARG A 582 -3.62 25.98 16.40
C ARG A 582 -2.72 26.79 17.32
N ASP A 583 -1.66 26.16 17.81
CA ASP A 583 -0.62 26.89 18.53
C ASP A 583 0.19 27.74 17.53
N ALA A 584 0.58 28.93 17.95
CA ALA A 584 1.48 29.80 17.19
C ALA A 584 2.76 29.96 18.02
N THR A 585 3.65 28.99 17.91
CA THR A 585 4.92 29.04 18.64
C THR A 585 5.93 29.89 17.87
N ASN A 586 6.83 30.56 18.58
CA ASN A 586 7.94 31.31 18.01
C ASN A 586 9.25 30.70 18.51
N VAL A 587 9.59 29.52 17.98
CA VAL A 587 10.78 28.76 18.38
C VAL A 587 11.92 28.96 17.38
N PRO A 588 13.20 28.93 17.83
CA PRO A 588 14.35 29.09 16.94
C PRO A 588 14.37 28.11 15.75
N ALA A 589 13.81 26.91 15.94
CA ALA A 589 13.71 25.89 14.89
C ALA A 589 12.95 26.39 13.64
N GLN A 590 11.98 27.29 13.78
CA GLN A 590 11.24 27.85 12.64
C GLN A 590 12.10 28.78 11.80
N SER A 591 12.83 29.69 12.45
CA SER A 591 13.80 30.56 11.77
C SER A 591 14.92 29.74 11.13
N LEU A 592 15.42 28.71 11.83
CA LEU A 592 16.43 27.80 11.27
C LEU A 592 15.90 26.99 10.09
N ALA A 593 14.61 26.62 10.07
CA ALA A 593 14.00 25.97 8.91
C ALA A 593 13.94 26.91 7.70
N LEU A 594 13.53 28.17 7.86
CA LEU A 594 13.58 29.14 6.76
C LEU A 594 15.01 29.38 6.26
N LEU A 595 15.98 29.39 7.18
CA LEU A 595 17.38 29.64 6.85
C LEU A 595 18.06 28.45 6.15
N ASN A 596 17.73 27.21 6.51
CA ASN A 596 18.53 26.03 6.09
C ASN A 596 17.76 25.00 5.26
N ASP A 597 16.43 25.10 5.14
CA ASP A 597 15.68 24.09 4.40
C ASP A 597 15.99 24.21 2.89
N PRO A 598 16.44 23.12 2.23
CA PRO A 598 16.77 23.13 0.80
C PRO A 598 15.62 23.60 -0.10
N LEU A 599 14.37 23.45 0.35
CA LEU A 599 13.21 23.99 -0.36
C LEU A 599 13.32 25.50 -0.49
N ILE A 600 13.71 26.22 0.56
CA ILE A 600 13.76 27.68 0.55
C ILE A 600 14.85 28.16 -0.41
N HIS A 601 16.04 27.58 -0.34
CA HIS A 601 17.13 27.89 -1.28
C HIS A 601 16.69 27.69 -2.74
N ARG A 602 16.05 26.56 -3.04
CA ARG A 602 15.53 26.27 -4.38
C ARG A 602 14.48 27.30 -4.83
N LEU A 603 13.55 27.69 -3.96
CA LEU A 603 12.51 28.66 -4.30
C LEU A 603 13.07 30.07 -4.46
N SER A 604 14.11 30.43 -3.70
CA SER A 604 14.86 31.68 -3.87
C SER A 604 15.55 31.73 -5.22
N GLU A 605 16.21 30.64 -5.61
CA GLU A 605 16.88 30.55 -6.92
C GLU A 605 15.88 30.61 -8.08
N LEU A 606 14.72 29.93 -7.96
CA LEU A 606 13.66 29.99 -8.97
C LEU A 606 13.15 31.43 -9.17
N LEU A 607 12.91 32.15 -8.08
CA LEU A 607 12.48 33.55 -8.15
C LEU A 607 13.59 34.45 -8.74
N ALA A 608 14.85 34.23 -8.34
CA ALA A 608 15.98 34.98 -8.88
C ALA A 608 16.09 34.81 -10.40
N ARG A 609 16.03 33.57 -10.89
CA ARG A 609 16.06 33.23 -12.32
C ARG A 609 14.90 33.84 -13.09
N GLU A 610 13.71 33.89 -12.48
CA GLU A 610 12.55 34.55 -13.10
C GLU A 610 12.79 36.05 -13.27
N LEU A 611 13.30 36.72 -12.23
CA LEU A 611 13.51 38.18 -12.22
C LEU A 611 14.66 38.62 -13.13
N THR A 612 15.72 37.82 -13.27
CA THR A 612 16.88 38.16 -14.11
C THR A 612 16.76 37.71 -15.56
N LYS A 613 15.69 36.98 -15.92
CA LYS A 613 15.52 36.39 -17.26
C LYS A 613 15.67 37.39 -18.42
N ASP A 614 15.16 38.59 -18.25
CA ASP A 614 15.09 39.63 -19.30
C ASP A 614 16.03 40.82 -19.02
N SER A 615 17.03 40.66 -18.15
CA SER A 615 17.91 41.76 -17.72
C SER A 615 19.33 41.29 -17.43
N ALA A 616 20.30 42.07 -17.90
CA ALA A 616 21.71 41.76 -17.73
C ALA A 616 22.27 42.18 -16.36
N GLU A 617 21.58 43.07 -15.65
CA GLU A 617 22.01 43.65 -14.37
C GLU A 617 20.84 43.77 -13.37
N ILE A 618 21.13 43.66 -12.08
CA ILE A 618 20.17 43.95 -11.00
C ILE A 618 19.87 45.46 -10.94
N THR A 619 18.58 45.82 -10.92
CA THR A 619 18.11 47.22 -10.91
C THR A 619 17.25 47.56 -9.69
N ASP A 620 17.14 48.85 -9.34
CA ASP A 620 16.22 49.34 -8.29
C ASP A 620 14.77 48.89 -8.52
N SER A 621 14.34 48.83 -9.78
CA SER A 621 13.00 48.37 -10.14
C SER A 621 12.79 46.89 -9.78
N MET A 622 13.83 46.05 -9.85
CA MET A 622 13.74 44.66 -9.42
C MET A 622 13.60 44.55 -7.90
N ILE A 623 14.32 45.38 -7.14
CA ILE A 623 14.21 45.43 -5.68
C ILE A 623 12.79 45.87 -5.29
N GLN A 624 12.25 46.91 -5.93
CA GLN A 624 10.87 47.33 -5.69
C GLN A 624 9.87 46.22 -6.00
N HIS A 625 10.03 45.53 -7.14
CA HIS A 625 9.18 44.39 -7.49
C HIS A 625 9.30 43.27 -6.45
N LEU A 626 10.50 42.98 -5.95
CA LEU A 626 10.73 41.94 -4.95
C LEU A 626 10.01 42.25 -3.63
N PHE A 627 10.10 43.50 -3.14
CA PHE A 627 9.38 43.95 -1.95
C PHE A 627 7.86 43.87 -2.13
N VAL A 628 7.33 44.28 -3.28
CA VAL A 628 5.88 44.16 -3.54
C VAL A 628 5.46 42.69 -3.61
N ARG A 629 6.28 41.82 -4.22
CA ARG A 629 5.96 40.41 -4.40
C ARG A 629 6.05 39.61 -3.11
N LEU A 630 7.03 39.90 -2.24
CA LEU A 630 7.25 39.17 -0.99
C LEU A 630 6.52 39.79 0.21
N LEU A 631 6.46 41.13 0.28
CA LEU A 631 6.01 41.87 1.47
C LEU A 631 4.78 42.76 1.19
N ALA A 632 4.23 42.74 -0.02
CA ALA A 632 3.05 43.50 -0.42
C ALA A 632 3.15 45.03 -0.21
N ARG A 633 4.36 45.58 -0.16
CA ARG A 633 4.63 47.02 -0.02
C ARG A 633 5.86 47.43 -0.83
N LEU A 634 6.05 48.73 -1.04
CA LEU A 634 7.30 49.26 -1.57
C LEU A 634 8.39 49.27 -0.49
N PRO A 635 9.68 49.15 -0.86
CA PRO A 635 10.78 49.37 0.07
C PRO A 635 10.82 50.85 0.48
N THR A 636 11.22 51.10 1.72
CA THR A 636 11.65 52.43 2.15
C THR A 636 12.99 52.81 1.50
N ALA A 637 13.36 54.09 1.51
CA ALA A 637 14.64 54.54 0.97
C ALA A 637 15.84 53.83 1.62
N GLU A 638 15.79 53.62 2.94
CA GLU A 638 16.81 52.92 3.71
C GLU A 638 16.89 51.43 3.37
N GLU A 639 15.75 50.76 3.15
CA GLU A 639 15.71 49.35 2.74
C GLU A 639 16.22 49.15 1.31
N SER A 640 15.91 50.06 0.38
CA SER A 640 16.47 50.03 -0.98
C SER A 640 17.99 50.20 -0.96
N GLU A 641 18.50 51.17 -0.21
CA GLU A 641 19.95 51.40 -0.07
C GLU A 641 20.63 50.18 0.58
N SER A 642 20.04 49.64 1.64
CA SER A 642 20.56 48.45 2.34
C SER A 642 20.55 47.21 1.46
N SER A 643 19.51 47.02 0.63
CA SER A 643 19.42 45.89 -0.31
C SER A 643 20.51 45.96 -1.39
N LEU A 644 20.73 47.13 -1.99
CA LEU A 644 21.80 47.34 -2.97
C LEU A 644 23.18 47.14 -2.37
N LYS A 645 23.40 47.67 -1.16
CA LYS A 645 24.63 47.48 -0.42
C LYS A 645 24.87 45.99 -0.13
N TYR A 646 23.87 45.28 0.37
CA TYR A 646 23.94 43.84 0.64
C TYR A 646 24.30 43.04 -0.62
N LEU A 647 23.64 43.32 -1.76
CA LEU A 647 23.98 42.66 -3.04
C LEU A 647 25.45 42.90 -3.44
N SER A 648 25.97 44.10 -3.22
CA SER A 648 27.37 44.43 -3.53
C SER A 648 28.36 43.70 -2.61
N GLU A 649 28.04 43.60 -1.33
CA GLU A 649 28.84 42.89 -0.32
C GLU A 649 28.85 41.38 -0.60
N ILE A 650 27.68 40.77 -0.84
CA ILE A 650 27.55 39.35 -1.21
C ILE A 650 28.32 39.05 -2.49
N ARG A 651 28.22 39.91 -3.51
CA ARG A 651 29.02 39.72 -4.74
C ARG A 651 30.52 39.72 -4.44
N GLY A 652 30.98 40.63 -3.58
CA GLY A 652 32.37 40.69 -3.15
C GLY A 652 32.81 39.45 -2.37
N GLU A 653 31.99 38.99 -1.43
CA GLU A 653 32.22 37.79 -0.63
C GLU A 653 32.27 36.53 -1.49
N LEU A 654 31.28 36.33 -2.37
CA LEU A 654 31.28 35.21 -3.32
C LEU A 654 32.53 35.23 -4.20
N GLN A 655 32.95 36.40 -4.70
CA GLN A 655 34.18 36.52 -5.50
C GLN A 655 35.46 36.26 -4.69
N GLN A 656 35.46 36.58 -3.39
CA GLN A 656 36.57 36.28 -2.50
C GLN A 656 36.63 34.78 -2.20
N LEU A 657 35.49 34.17 -1.85
CA LEU A 657 35.37 32.74 -1.60
C LEU A 657 35.72 31.93 -2.86
N GLN A 658 35.30 32.38 -4.06
CA GLN A 658 35.66 31.74 -5.32
C GLN A 658 37.17 31.79 -5.56
N ARG A 659 37.81 32.94 -5.31
CA ARG A 659 39.28 33.09 -5.40
C ARG A 659 40.00 32.21 -4.38
N GLN A 660 39.53 32.18 -3.14
CA GLN A 660 40.08 31.35 -2.08
C GLN A 660 39.94 29.86 -2.41
N ALA A 661 38.77 29.43 -2.88
CA ALA A 661 38.53 28.06 -3.33
C ALA A 661 39.44 27.70 -4.52
N ALA A 662 39.60 28.58 -5.51
CA ALA A 662 40.50 28.37 -6.63
C ALA A 662 41.97 28.25 -6.18
N MET A 663 42.42 29.11 -5.26
CA MET A 663 43.76 29.03 -4.67
C MET A 663 43.98 27.73 -3.90
N LEU A 664 43.02 27.32 -3.06
CA LEU A 664 43.11 26.06 -2.30
C LEU A 664 43.09 24.84 -3.21
N LYS A 665 42.26 24.83 -4.26
CA LYS A 665 42.23 23.76 -5.27
C LYS A 665 43.58 23.65 -6.00
N GLU A 666 44.19 24.76 -6.38
CA GLU A 666 45.52 24.74 -7.02
C GLU A 666 46.63 24.37 -6.01
N ASP A 667 46.49 24.74 -4.73
CA ASP A 667 47.44 24.38 -3.67
C ASP A 667 47.41 22.87 -3.36
N VAL A 668 46.21 22.28 -3.27
CA VAL A 668 46.02 20.82 -3.16
C VAL A 668 46.67 20.13 -4.35
N LYS A 669 46.34 20.55 -5.58
CA LYS A 669 46.92 20.00 -6.81
C LYS A 669 48.45 20.10 -6.84
N THR A 670 49.01 21.21 -6.37
CA THR A 670 50.46 21.41 -6.29
C THR A 670 51.10 20.47 -5.27
N LYS A 671 50.50 20.32 -4.09
CA LYS A 671 51.01 19.40 -3.04
C LYS A 671 50.86 17.94 -3.43
N GLU A 672 49.80 17.57 -4.12
CA GLU A 672 49.62 16.23 -4.70
C GLU A 672 50.70 15.93 -5.74
N ARG A 673 51.06 16.91 -6.58
CA ARG A 673 52.21 16.81 -7.49
C ARG A 673 53.52 16.61 -6.73
N GLU A 674 53.78 17.35 -5.65
CA GLU A 674 54.98 17.15 -4.81
C GLU A 674 55.04 15.76 -4.18
N ILE A 675 53.93 15.27 -3.63
CA ILE A 675 53.84 13.90 -3.08
C ILE A 675 54.14 12.87 -4.17
N ASN A 676 53.59 13.07 -5.38
CA ASN A 676 53.84 12.19 -6.51
C ASN A 676 55.29 12.23 -6.99
N LEU A 677 55.96 13.38 -6.95
CA LEU A 677 57.39 13.49 -7.27
C LEU A 677 58.28 12.71 -6.29
N ILE A 678 57.88 12.58 -5.02
CA ILE A 678 58.60 11.77 -4.02
C ILE A 678 58.29 10.28 -4.21
N LYS A 679 57.03 9.92 -4.43
CA LYS A 679 56.60 8.52 -4.47
C LYS A 679 56.86 7.84 -5.79
N ALA A 680 56.74 8.54 -6.92
CA ALA A 680 56.86 7.94 -8.24
C ALA A 680 58.22 7.27 -8.48
N PRO A 681 59.38 7.87 -8.13
CA PRO A 681 60.68 7.22 -8.29
C PRO A 681 60.83 5.97 -7.41
N LEU A 682 60.34 6.01 -6.17
CA LEU A 682 60.36 4.85 -5.25
C LEU A 682 59.44 3.73 -5.76
N ARG A 683 58.29 4.10 -6.31
CA ARG A 683 57.35 3.15 -6.94
C ARG A 683 58.00 2.52 -8.16
N GLU A 684 58.66 3.28 -9.02
CA GLU A 684 59.42 2.74 -10.17
C GLU A 684 60.57 1.81 -9.75
N LEU A 685 61.31 2.16 -8.69
CA LEU A 685 62.38 1.33 -8.15
C LEU A 685 61.85 -0.03 -7.64
N LEU A 686 60.76 0.01 -6.87
CA LEU A 686 60.14 -1.19 -6.30
C LEU A 686 59.45 -2.03 -7.40
N LEU A 687 58.86 -1.38 -8.41
CA LEU A 687 58.34 -2.02 -9.61
C LEU A 687 59.48 -2.72 -10.38
N GLY A 688 60.64 -2.08 -10.51
CA GLY A 688 61.83 -2.65 -11.16
C GLY A 688 62.35 -3.91 -10.45
N LYS A 689 62.48 -3.87 -9.11
CA LYS A 689 62.88 -5.04 -8.33
C LYS A 689 61.89 -6.20 -8.44
N ALA A 690 60.60 -5.91 -8.47
CA ALA A 690 59.60 -6.94 -8.62
C ALA A 690 59.44 -7.41 -10.08
N ARG A 691 59.85 -6.63 -11.09
CA ARG A 691 60.08 -7.10 -12.48
C ARG A 691 61.23 -8.11 -12.53
N GLU A 692 62.37 -7.81 -11.91
CA GLU A 692 63.53 -8.71 -11.86
C GLU A 692 63.20 -10.06 -11.19
N LEU A 693 62.49 -10.02 -10.05
CA LEU A 693 62.04 -11.23 -9.35
C LEU A 693 61.04 -12.06 -10.17
N ARG A 694 60.24 -11.42 -11.03
CA ARG A 694 59.28 -12.09 -11.91
C ARG A 694 59.94 -12.64 -13.17
N GLU A 695 60.90 -11.94 -13.76
CA GLU A 695 61.68 -12.42 -14.92
C GLU A 695 62.52 -13.65 -14.57
N ALA A 696 63.03 -13.74 -13.34
CA ALA A 696 63.69 -14.95 -12.83
C ALA A 696 62.73 -16.17 -12.73
N ALA A 697 61.41 -15.95 -12.66
CA ALA A 697 60.41 -17.00 -12.48
C ALA A 697 59.75 -17.50 -13.78
N ASN A 698 59.90 -16.78 -14.92
CA ASN A 698 59.42 -17.24 -16.24
C ASN A 698 60.13 -16.46 -17.38
N PRO A 699 61.12 -17.06 -18.06
CA PRO A 699 61.84 -16.37 -19.12
C PRO A 699 61.07 -16.46 -20.45
N GLY A 700 60.55 -15.33 -20.95
CA GLY A 700 60.18 -15.24 -22.38
C GLY A 700 58.94 -14.45 -22.79
N THR A 701 58.45 -13.45 -22.05
CA THR A 701 57.36 -12.59 -22.57
C THR A 701 57.59 -11.11 -22.27
N GLN A 702 57.47 -10.26 -23.29
CA GLN A 702 57.74 -8.81 -23.24
C GLN A 702 56.77 -8.05 -22.30
N PRO A 703 57.20 -6.98 -21.60
CA PRO A 703 56.35 -6.26 -20.65
C PRO A 703 55.40 -5.24 -21.31
N LEU A 704 54.12 -5.32 -20.96
CA LEU A 704 53.08 -4.29 -21.22
C LEU A 704 53.07 -3.24 -20.09
N GLN A 705 52.77 -1.97 -20.43
CA GLN A 705 52.76 -0.82 -19.51
C GLN A 705 51.72 -0.99 -18.37
N ALA A 706 52.13 -0.76 -17.11
CA ALA A 706 51.28 -0.93 -15.93
C ALA A 706 50.45 0.33 -15.62
N THR A 707 49.12 0.20 -15.60
CA THR A 707 48.18 1.22 -15.12
C THR A 707 47.95 1.02 -13.61
N ALA A 708 48.15 2.04 -12.78
CA ALA A 708 48.00 1.93 -11.33
C ALA A 708 46.51 1.88 -10.92
N VAL A 709 46.11 0.81 -10.23
CA VAL A 709 44.75 0.63 -9.68
C VAL A 709 44.69 1.19 -8.24
N PRO A 710 43.70 2.04 -7.89
CA PRO A 710 43.46 2.53 -6.52
C PRO A 710 43.32 1.43 -5.47
N THR A 711 43.60 1.73 -4.20
CA THR A 711 43.44 0.77 -3.09
C THR A 711 41.96 0.61 -2.71
N PRO A 712 41.42 -0.62 -2.57
CA PRO A 712 40.06 -0.84 -2.11
C PRO A 712 39.89 -0.51 -0.62
N VAL A 713 38.65 -0.24 -0.18
CA VAL A 713 38.31 -0.09 1.24
C VAL A 713 38.15 -1.40 1.98
N ALA A 714 37.81 -2.46 1.24
CA ALA A 714 37.72 -3.83 1.72
C ALA A 714 38.00 -4.77 0.56
N ALA A 715 38.77 -5.83 0.81
CA ALA A 715 39.09 -6.83 -0.19
C ALA A 715 39.17 -8.24 0.42
N TRP A 716 38.46 -9.18 -0.19
CA TRP A 716 38.42 -10.57 0.25
C TRP A 716 38.99 -11.47 -0.83
N ASP A 717 39.88 -12.38 -0.43
CA ASP A 717 40.31 -13.53 -1.21
C ASP A 717 39.76 -14.80 -0.54
N PHE A 718 38.54 -15.15 -0.93
CA PHE A 718 37.82 -16.30 -0.36
C PHE A 718 38.44 -17.65 -0.76
N THR A 719 39.45 -17.68 -1.63
CA THR A 719 40.23 -18.91 -1.86
C THR A 719 41.18 -19.21 -0.70
N ARG A 720 41.47 -18.19 0.13
CA ARG A 720 42.36 -18.28 1.29
C ARG A 720 41.60 -18.21 2.59
N SER A 721 40.82 -17.14 2.79
CA SER A 721 40.25 -16.85 4.11
C SER A 721 39.04 -15.90 4.02
N PRO A 722 38.17 -15.85 5.05
CA PRO A 722 37.02 -14.96 5.10
C PRO A 722 37.36 -13.56 5.65
N GLU A 723 38.59 -13.34 6.13
CA GLU A 723 39.04 -12.05 6.65
C GLU A 723 39.29 -11.04 5.52
N ASP A 724 38.98 -9.78 5.82
CA ASP A 724 39.32 -8.67 4.94
C ASP A 724 40.83 -8.47 4.94
N GLN A 725 41.44 -8.48 3.75
CA GLN A 725 42.89 -8.36 3.57
C GLN A 725 43.37 -6.91 3.61
N VAL A 726 42.46 -5.93 3.67
CA VAL A 726 42.78 -4.51 3.60
C VAL A 726 42.19 -3.72 4.78
N GLY A 727 40.95 -3.99 5.17
CA GLY A 727 40.26 -3.33 6.28
C GLY A 727 40.04 -4.25 7.50
N ASP A 728 38.89 -4.08 8.16
CA ASP A 728 38.41 -4.89 9.31
C ASP A 728 36.98 -5.40 9.03
N ALA A 729 36.62 -5.54 7.75
CA ALA A 729 35.29 -5.97 7.33
C ALA A 729 35.20 -7.50 7.19
N ASP A 730 35.63 -8.24 8.22
CA ASP A 730 35.61 -9.71 8.22
C ASP A 730 34.20 -10.27 7.99
N VAL A 731 34.14 -11.41 7.30
CA VAL A 731 32.87 -11.99 6.84
C VAL A 731 32.41 -13.14 7.73
N GLU A 732 31.16 -13.06 8.18
CA GLU A 732 30.45 -14.15 8.84
C GLU A 732 29.62 -14.96 7.83
N LEU A 733 29.79 -16.28 7.84
CA LEU A 733 29.08 -17.22 6.98
C LEU A 733 27.70 -17.58 7.57
N LYS A 734 26.65 -17.54 6.76
CA LYS A 734 25.25 -17.78 7.19
C LYS A 734 24.58 -18.88 6.37
N ASN A 735 23.63 -19.59 7.00
CA ASN A 735 22.69 -20.51 6.35
C ASN A 735 23.32 -21.55 5.41
N GLY A 736 24.48 -22.09 5.81
CA GLY A 736 25.17 -23.15 5.08
C GLY A 736 26.18 -22.67 4.02
N ALA A 737 26.51 -21.38 3.99
CA ALA A 737 27.68 -20.90 3.24
C ALA A 737 28.97 -21.50 3.82
N ARG A 738 29.91 -21.89 2.95
CA ARG A 738 31.17 -22.50 3.36
C ARG A 738 32.33 -21.95 2.56
N LEU A 739 33.48 -21.82 3.22
CA LEU A 739 34.74 -21.53 2.53
C LEU A 739 35.32 -22.83 1.99
N ALA A 740 35.69 -22.85 0.72
CA ALA A 740 36.37 -23.96 0.07
C ALA A 740 37.65 -23.48 -0.62
N SER A 741 38.53 -24.40 -1.02
CA SER A 741 39.79 -24.10 -1.70
C SER A 741 39.64 -23.30 -3.01
N HIS A 742 38.44 -23.26 -3.55
CA HIS A 742 38.09 -22.58 -4.80
C HIS A 742 37.22 -21.32 -4.57
N GLY A 743 36.97 -20.92 -3.33
CA GLY A 743 36.23 -19.69 -2.97
C GLY A 743 35.12 -19.91 -1.94
N LEU A 744 34.32 -18.87 -1.73
CA LEU A 744 33.11 -18.86 -0.91
C LEU A 744 31.98 -19.55 -1.67
N ASP A 745 31.63 -20.77 -1.27
CA ASP A 745 30.58 -21.58 -1.86
C ASP A 745 29.21 -21.22 -1.25
N VAL A 746 28.33 -20.67 -2.10
CA VAL A 746 26.94 -20.29 -1.79
C VAL A 746 25.93 -21.09 -2.62
N THR A 747 26.28 -22.31 -3.02
CA THR A 747 25.44 -23.18 -3.87
C THR A 747 24.28 -23.88 -3.14
N ASN A 748 24.07 -23.59 -1.86
CA ASN A 748 22.88 -23.98 -1.10
C ASN A 748 21.84 -22.86 -1.23
N GLN A 749 20.56 -23.20 -1.44
CA GLN A 749 19.49 -22.26 -1.86
C GLN A 749 19.24 -21.08 -0.90
N SER A 750 19.77 -21.13 0.32
CA SER A 750 19.67 -20.07 1.32
C SER A 750 21.02 -19.58 1.86
N ALA A 751 22.15 -20.03 1.30
CA ALA A 751 23.48 -19.69 1.79
C ALA A 751 23.89 -18.28 1.40
N TYR A 752 24.48 -17.54 2.35
CA TYR A 752 25.01 -16.20 2.11
C TYR A 752 26.06 -15.86 3.17
N ALA A 753 26.77 -14.74 2.99
CA ALA A 753 27.71 -14.24 3.97
C ALA A 753 27.55 -12.72 4.17
N VAL A 754 27.92 -12.22 5.35
CA VAL A 754 27.75 -10.81 5.75
C VAL A 754 29.03 -10.31 6.40
N SER A 755 29.53 -9.14 5.99
CA SER A 755 30.68 -8.51 6.63
C SER A 755 30.31 -7.82 7.95
N LYS A 756 31.31 -7.58 8.80
CA LYS A 756 31.25 -6.48 9.78
C LYS A 756 30.98 -5.13 9.06
N PRO A 757 30.49 -4.10 9.78
CA PRO A 757 30.27 -2.78 9.18
C PRO A 757 31.54 -2.19 8.56
N LEU A 758 31.38 -1.50 7.42
CA LEU A 758 32.48 -0.86 6.71
C LEU A 758 32.96 0.39 7.45
N SER A 759 34.27 0.59 7.49
CA SER A 759 34.93 1.66 8.23
C SER A 759 35.03 3.00 7.49
N LYS A 760 34.43 3.11 6.29
CA LYS A 760 34.39 4.32 5.46
C LYS A 760 33.02 4.58 4.86
N THR A 761 32.68 5.86 4.69
CA THR A 761 31.51 6.31 3.93
C THR A 761 31.79 6.15 2.43
N LEU A 762 30.81 5.68 1.66
CA LEU A 762 30.89 5.51 0.20
C LEU A 762 29.95 6.47 -0.51
N HIS A 763 30.49 7.28 -1.41
CA HIS A 763 29.76 8.14 -2.34
C HIS A 763 29.90 7.59 -3.77
N ALA A 764 30.91 8.06 -4.50
CA ALA A 764 31.42 7.37 -5.68
C ALA A 764 32.09 6.07 -5.24
N LYS A 765 31.86 4.98 -5.97
CA LYS A 765 32.32 3.66 -5.56
C LYS A 765 32.44 2.71 -6.73
N THR A 766 33.28 1.69 -6.57
CA THR A 766 33.31 0.53 -7.46
C THR A 766 33.09 -0.74 -6.67
N LEU A 767 32.15 -1.56 -7.13
CA LEU A 767 31.95 -2.93 -6.63
C LEU A 767 32.58 -3.88 -7.64
N GLU A 768 33.47 -4.77 -7.20
CA GLU A 768 34.20 -5.70 -8.07
C GLU A 768 34.14 -7.11 -7.47
N ALA A 769 33.88 -8.13 -8.30
CA ALA A 769 33.91 -9.52 -7.86
C ALA A 769 34.36 -10.48 -8.98
N ARG A 770 35.00 -11.59 -8.58
CA ARG A 770 35.22 -12.78 -9.41
C ARG A 770 34.31 -13.90 -8.91
N VAL A 771 33.44 -14.38 -9.79
CA VAL A 771 32.39 -15.35 -9.44
C VAL A 771 32.28 -16.43 -10.51
N GLN A 772 32.08 -17.68 -10.10
CA GLN A 772 31.65 -18.77 -10.95
C GLN A 772 30.22 -19.15 -10.56
N LEU A 773 29.29 -19.10 -11.51
CA LEU A 773 27.91 -19.50 -11.31
C LEU A 773 27.79 -21.03 -11.26
N LYS A 774 26.77 -21.55 -10.58
CA LYS A 774 26.45 -22.99 -10.63
C LYS A 774 25.81 -23.37 -11.97
N ASP A 775 24.92 -22.52 -12.44
CA ASP A 775 24.23 -22.62 -13.73
C ASP A 775 23.82 -21.21 -14.21
N LEU A 776 23.52 -21.09 -15.50
CA LEU A 776 23.14 -19.82 -16.13
C LEU A 776 21.64 -19.49 -16.02
N GLN A 777 20.80 -20.42 -15.53
CA GLN A 777 19.33 -20.31 -15.52
C GLN A 777 18.76 -19.77 -14.21
N GLN A 778 19.60 -19.58 -13.20
CA GLN A 778 19.23 -18.90 -11.96
C GLN A 778 18.71 -17.46 -12.19
N ARG A 779 17.86 -16.98 -11.28
CA ARG A 779 17.23 -15.66 -11.38
C ARG A 779 17.51 -14.80 -10.15
N ALA A 780 17.85 -13.54 -10.41
CA ALA A 780 17.82 -12.43 -9.46
C ALA A 780 18.72 -12.55 -8.20
N GLY A 781 19.83 -13.30 -8.30
CA GLY A 781 20.82 -13.49 -7.22
C GLY A 781 21.85 -12.37 -7.15
N GLY A 782 22.21 -11.94 -5.93
CA GLY A 782 23.25 -10.93 -5.68
C GLY A 782 24.64 -11.56 -5.43
N VAL A 783 25.65 -11.10 -6.16
CA VAL A 783 27.05 -11.51 -5.99
C VAL A 783 27.68 -10.78 -4.81
N LEU A 784 27.66 -9.46 -4.88
CA LEU A 784 28.19 -8.53 -3.89
C LEU A 784 27.22 -7.37 -3.77
N SER A 785 26.79 -7.08 -2.55
CA SER A 785 25.90 -5.96 -2.25
C SER A 785 26.46 -5.13 -1.12
N VAL A 786 26.37 -3.81 -1.25
CA VAL A 786 26.61 -2.86 -0.17
C VAL A 786 25.27 -2.29 0.26
N GLN A 787 24.95 -2.36 1.55
CA GLN A 787 23.62 -2.04 2.05
C GLN A 787 23.62 -1.45 3.46
N SER A 788 22.55 -0.71 3.77
CA SER A 788 22.22 -0.33 5.15
C SER A 788 22.03 -1.59 6.02
N LEU A 789 22.26 -1.51 7.33
CA LEU A 789 22.17 -2.65 8.25
C LEU A 789 20.89 -3.51 8.15
N ASN A 790 19.74 -2.91 7.80
CA ASN A 790 18.46 -3.59 7.64
C ASN A 790 18.12 -3.99 6.18
N GLY A 791 19.00 -3.68 5.23
CA GLY A 791 18.82 -3.90 3.79
C GLY A 791 17.73 -3.07 3.10
N ALA A 792 17.25 -1.99 3.72
CA ALA A 792 16.27 -1.08 3.13
C ALA A 792 16.84 -0.34 1.90
N THR A 793 18.12 0.02 1.94
CA THR A 793 18.85 0.68 0.86
C THR A 793 20.07 -0.15 0.49
N PHE A 794 20.27 -0.43 -0.80
CA PHE A 794 21.42 -1.20 -1.28
C PHE A 794 21.81 -0.83 -2.72
N ASP A 795 23.09 -1.07 -3.03
CA ASP A 795 23.64 -1.14 -4.39
C ASP A 795 24.36 -2.49 -4.54
N ALA A 796 24.11 -3.20 -5.64
CA ALA A 796 24.57 -4.58 -5.79
C ALA A 796 24.99 -4.96 -7.21
N ILE A 797 25.88 -5.95 -7.31
CA ILE A 797 26.12 -6.72 -8.54
C ILE A 797 25.09 -7.85 -8.57
N VAL A 798 24.16 -7.79 -9.53
CA VAL A 798 23.05 -8.76 -9.64
C VAL A 798 23.08 -9.49 -10.98
N TYR A 799 22.71 -10.77 -10.95
CA TYR A 799 22.57 -11.61 -12.14
C TYR A 799 21.09 -11.93 -12.42
N ALA A 800 20.68 -11.78 -13.68
CA ALA A 800 19.39 -12.22 -14.22
C ALA A 800 18.14 -11.68 -13.48
N GLU A 801 18.13 -10.39 -13.10
CA GLU A 801 16.98 -9.76 -12.41
C GLU A 801 15.99 -9.05 -13.36
N GLN A 802 16.45 -8.27 -14.35
CA GLN A 802 15.56 -7.64 -15.36
C GLN A 802 15.53 -8.38 -16.70
N ALA A 803 16.64 -9.03 -17.06
CA ALA A 803 16.77 -9.77 -18.30
C ALA A 803 17.50 -11.09 -18.01
N PRO A 804 17.03 -12.23 -18.57
CA PRO A 804 17.69 -13.52 -18.39
C PRO A 804 19.16 -13.44 -18.80
N GLN A 805 20.02 -14.08 -18.01
CA GLN A 805 21.45 -14.23 -18.31
C GLN A 805 22.23 -12.91 -18.43
N GLN A 806 21.74 -11.78 -17.92
CA GLN A 806 22.47 -10.51 -17.96
C GLN A 806 22.91 -10.04 -16.58
N TRP A 807 24.04 -9.33 -16.54
CA TRP A 807 24.55 -8.65 -15.35
C TRP A 807 23.96 -7.24 -15.24
N LEU A 808 23.66 -6.77 -14.04
CA LEU A 808 23.11 -5.42 -13.83
C LEU A 808 23.46 -4.86 -12.44
N ALA A 809 23.29 -3.54 -12.30
CA ALA A 809 23.37 -2.84 -11.03
C ALA A 809 22.02 -2.89 -10.31
N GLY A 810 21.92 -3.68 -9.23
CA GLY A 810 20.72 -3.82 -8.43
C GLY A 810 20.59 -2.69 -7.39
N SER A 811 19.36 -2.23 -7.14
CA SER A 811 19.06 -1.19 -6.16
C SER A 811 17.65 -1.36 -5.58
N ASN A 812 17.39 -0.70 -4.45
CA ASN A 812 16.09 -0.75 -3.77
C ASN A 812 14.96 -0.23 -4.68
N VAL A 813 13.92 -1.04 -4.87
CA VAL A 813 12.74 -0.74 -5.73
C VAL A 813 13.15 -0.33 -7.16
N PHE A 814 14.30 -0.82 -7.64
CA PHE A 814 14.87 -0.45 -8.94
C PHE A 814 15.16 1.05 -9.13
N ALA A 815 15.27 1.82 -8.04
CA ALA A 815 15.43 3.27 -8.08
C ALA A 815 16.61 3.74 -8.95
N ARG A 816 17.71 2.99 -8.96
CA ARG A 816 18.91 3.23 -9.78
C ARG A 816 19.21 2.09 -10.75
N THR A 817 18.28 1.16 -10.95
CA THR A 817 18.52 -0.05 -11.76
C THR A 817 18.00 0.13 -13.18
N GLN A 818 18.92 0.12 -14.14
CA GLN A 818 18.62 0.01 -15.56
C GLN A 818 19.50 -1.06 -16.21
N SER A 819 19.04 -1.62 -17.34
CA SER A 819 19.84 -2.55 -18.14
C SER A 819 20.99 -1.81 -18.80
N PHE A 820 22.20 -2.37 -18.70
CA PHE A 820 23.33 -1.91 -19.52
C PHE A 820 23.16 -2.27 -21.00
N GLY A 821 22.24 -3.18 -21.36
CA GLY A 821 22.14 -3.72 -22.72
C GLY A 821 23.35 -4.56 -23.14
N GLY A 822 24.07 -5.15 -22.17
CA GLY A 822 25.22 -6.01 -22.42
C GLY A 822 24.83 -7.37 -22.99
N SER A 823 25.79 -8.10 -23.55
CA SER A 823 25.51 -9.45 -24.06
C SER A 823 25.16 -10.43 -22.93
N VAL A 824 24.37 -11.45 -23.25
CA VAL A 824 24.05 -12.53 -22.32
C VAL A 824 25.32 -13.25 -21.86
N GLU A 825 25.25 -13.84 -20.67
CA GLU A 825 26.28 -14.66 -20.08
C GLU A 825 26.18 -16.08 -20.64
N SER A 826 27.31 -16.63 -21.07
CA SER A 826 27.35 -17.93 -21.75
C SER A 826 28.27 -18.94 -21.09
N ASN A 827 29.21 -18.50 -20.25
CA ASN A 827 30.30 -19.37 -19.76
C ASN A 827 30.56 -19.26 -18.25
N ALA A 828 29.83 -18.40 -17.52
CA ALA A 828 30.07 -18.19 -16.09
C ALA A 828 29.81 -19.44 -15.22
N ASP A 829 29.13 -20.46 -15.74
CA ASP A 829 28.96 -21.78 -15.13
C ASP A 829 30.19 -22.69 -15.28
N GLN A 830 30.97 -22.48 -16.35
CA GLN A 830 32.16 -23.27 -16.67
C GLN A 830 33.46 -22.65 -16.15
N GLN A 831 33.51 -21.32 -16.05
CA GLN A 831 34.69 -20.57 -15.61
C GLN A 831 34.28 -19.32 -14.83
N SER A 832 35.21 -18.84 -14.00
CA SER A 832 35.00 -17.62 -13.22
C SER A 832 34.96 -16.39 -14.13
N VAL A 833 33.98 -15.52 -13.91
CA VAL A 833 33.83 -14.24 -14.59
C VAL A 833 34.17 -13.10 -13.63
N HIS A 834 34.86 -12.09 -14.14
CA HIS A 834 35.11 -10.85 -13.42
C HIS A 834 34.05 -9.82 -13.78
N ILE A 835 33.37 -9.26 -12.78
CA ILE A 835 32.36 -8.21 -12.96
C ILE A 835 32.73 -7.03 -12.07
N ALA A 836 32.66 -5.82 -12.64
CA ALA A 836 32.78 -4.58 -11.89
C ALA A 836 31.64 -3.62 -12.26
N ILE A 837 31.11 -2.91 -11.26
CA ILE A 837 30.12 -1.84 -11.45
C ILE A 837 30.67 -0.57 -10.81
N VAL A 838 30.79 0.47 -11.61
CA VAL A 838 31.35 1.77 -11.25
C VAL A 838 30.21 2.77 -11.11
N TYR A 839 30.14 3.42 -9.95
CA TYR A 839 29.20 4.48 -9.61
C TYR A 839 29.98 5.78 -9.45
N THR A 840 29.80 6.72 -10.36
CA THR A 840 30.44 8.04 -10.30
C THR A 840 29.63 9.02 -9.45
N GLU A 841 30.29 10.09 -9.03
CA GLU A 841 29.72 11.11 -8.13
C GLU A 841 28.55 11.87 -8.76
N ASP A 842 28.55 12.02 -10.09
CA ASP A 842 27.45 12.59 -10.87
C ASP A 842 26.24 11.64 -11.01
N GLY A 843 26.29 10.43 -10.45
CA GLY A 843 25.20 9.43 -10.53
C GLY A 843 25.20 8.57 -11.79
N LYS A 844 26.24 8.63 -12.63
CA LYS A 844 26.41 7.70 -13.76
C LYS A 844 26.87 6.32 -13.28
N ILE A 845 26.31 5.27 -13.89
CA ILE A 845 26.58 3.87 -13.55
C ILE A 845 27.11 3.14 -14.80
N SER A 846 28.26 2.49 -14.66
CA SER A 846 28.95 1.77 -15.74
C SER A 846 29.25 0.33 -15.34
N GLY A 847 28.91 -0.64 -16.21
CA GLY A 847 29.23 -2.05 -16.01
C GLY A 847 30.47 -2.46 -16.79
N TYR A 848 31.24 -3.39 -16.23
CA TYR A 848 32.40 -4.00 -16.87
C TYR A 848 32.39 -5.52 -16.65
N ARG A 849 32.75 -6.27 -17.70
CA ARG A 849 32.91 -7.73 -17.67
C ARG A 849 34.28 -8.09 -18.22
N ASN A 850 35.03 -8.88 -17.46
CA ASN A 850 36.39 -9.33 -17.82
C ASN A 850 37.30 -8.16 -18.25
N GLY A 851 37.28 -7.09 -17.46
CA GLY A 851 38.09 -5.88 -17.71
C GLY A 851 37.59 -4.98 -18.85
N GLN A 852 36.54 -5.36 -19.57
CA GLN A 852 36.01 -4.61 -20.71
C GLN A 852 34.66 -3.98 -20.38
N PRO A 853 34.29 -2.83 -20.99
CA PRO A 853 32.95 -2.26 -20.84
C PRO A 853 31.85 -3.25 -21.18
N TYR A 854 30.84 -3.34 -20.31
CA TYR A 854 29.69 -4.22 -20.46
C TYR A 854 28.45 -3.41 -20.78
N GLY A 855 28.08 -3.37 -22.06
CA GLY A 855 26.95 -2.57 -22.54
C GLY A 855 27.22 -1.07 -22.51
N LYS A 856 26.16 -0.27 -22.38
CA LYS A 856 26.23 1.19 -22.30
C LYS A 856 26.03 1.66 -20.85
N PRO A 857 26.83 2.61 -20.37
CA PRO A 857 26.56 3.25 -19.08
C PRO A 857 25.28 4.08 -19.17
N TYR A 858 24.64 4.30 -18.02
CA TYR A 858 23.42 5.11 -17.93
C TYR A 858 23.49 6.09 -16.75
N GLN A 859 22.65 7.12 -16.82
CA GLN A 859 22.51 8.13 -15.78
C GLN A 859 21.40 7.70 -14.81
N SER A 860 21.71 7.63 -13.52
CA SER A 860 20.72 7.37 -12.47
C SER A 860 20.23 8.67 -11.83
N SER A 861 19.27 8.58 -10.90
CA SER A 861 18.70 9.73 -10.18
C SER A 861 19.66 10.41 -9.18
N GLY A 862 20.93 9.99 -9.11
CA GLY A 862 21.97 10.52 -8.22
C GLY A 862 22.72 9.42 -7.46
N PRO A 863 23.90 9.72 -6.89
CA PRO A 863 24.68 8.76 -6.12
C PRO A 863 23.96 8.35 -4.83
N GLN A 864 24.12 7.08 -4.42
CA GLN A 864 23.67 6.63 -3.10
C GLN A 864 24.83 6.64 -2.11
N VAL A 865 24.65 7.43 -1.05
CA VAL A 865 25.57 7.49 0.09
C VAL A 865 25.35 6.31 1.01
N PHE A 866 26.43 5.66 1.40
CA PHE A 866 26.46 4.59 2.39
C PHE A 866 27.38 5.00 3.53
N GLU A 867 26.81 5.26 4.71
CA GLU A 867 27.56 5.80 5.85
C GLU A 867 28.50 4.76 6.47
N LYS A 868 29.67 5.25 6.93
CA LYS A 868 30.57 4.49 7.81
C LYS A 868 29.79 3.89 9.00
N ASP A 869 30.13 2.66 9.39
CA ASP A 869 29.55 1.90 10.51
C ASP A 869 28.05 1.56 10.38
N GLY A 870 27.31 2.21 9.47
CA GLY A 870 25.91 1.92 9.12
C GLY A 870 25.73 1.02 7.89
N THR A 871 26.84 0.54 7.32
CA THR A 871 26.89 -0.16 6.03
C THR A 871 27.57 -1.50 6.17
N VAL A 872 26.97 -2.55 5.60
CA VAL A 872 27.56 -3.90 5.52
C VAL A 872 27.65 -4.37 4.07
N ALA A 873 28.60 -5.25 3.79
CA ALA A 873 28.68 -6.00 2.55
C ALA A 873 28.03 -7.38 2.71
N THR A 874 27.28 -7.83 1.70
CA THR A 874 26.76 -9.20 1.66
C THR A 874 27.14 -9.92 0.38
N PHE A 875 27.34 -11.22 0.50
CA PHE A 875 27.80 -12.10 -0.55
C PHE A 875 26.81 -13.25 -0.74
N GLY A 876 26.45 -13.56 -1.99
CA GLY A 876 25.45 -14.59 -2.30
C GLY A 876 24.01 -14.22 -1.98
N LEU A 877 23.75 -12.97 -1.54
CA LEU A 877 22.44 -12.43 -1.22
C LEU A 877 22.30 -11.02 -1.77
N ARG A 878 21.19 -10.73 -2.46
CA ARG A 878 20.93 -9.40 -3.00
C ARG A 878 20.78 -8.32 -1.94
N HIS A 879 19.96 -8.53 -0.92
CA HIS A 879 19.86 -7.64 0.25
C HIS A 879 19.17 -8.34 1.42
N LEU A 880 19.36 -7.80 2.62
CA LEU A 880 18.66 -8.19 3.85
C LEU A 880 17.22 -7.64 3.88
N PRO A 881 16.30 -8.25 4.64
CA PRO A 881 16.44 -9.57 5.29
C PRO A 881 16.53 -10.71 4.25
N ALA A 882 17.21 -11.80 4.59
CA ALA A 882 17.36 -12.95 3.69
C ALA A 882 16.00 -13.65 3.44
N GLY A 883 15.66 -13.95 2.18
CA GLY A 883 14.42 -14.66 1.82
C GLY A 883 14.00 -14.51 0.35
N GLY A 884 13.13 -15.41 -0.12
CA GLY A 884 12.63 -15.42 -1.50
C GLY A 884 13.71 -15.69 -2.56
N ASN A 885 13.54 -15.13 -3.76
CA ASN A 885 14.44 -15.35 -4.90
C ASN A 885 15.69 -14.45 -4.89
N ARG A 886 16.23 -14.12 -3.71
CA ARG A 886 17.33 -13.15 -3.53
C ARG A 886 18.73 -13.78 -3.53
N PHE A 887 18.81 -15.11 -3.50
CA PHE A 887 20.05 -15.86 -3.32
C PHE A 887 20.72 -16.14 -4.67
N LEU A 888 22.05 -16.04 -4.69
CA LEU A 888 22.88 -16.50 -5.81
C LEU A 888 23.26 -17.96 -5.60
N GLN A 889 23.40 -18.72 -6.68
CA GLN A 889 23.97 -20.06 -6.66
C GLN A 889 25.30 -20.06 -7.42
N GLY A 890 26.41 -20.17 -6.69
CA GLY A 890 27.75 -20.13 -7.27
C GLY A 890 28.86 -20.11 -6.21
N VAL A 891 30.08 -19.84 -6.67
CA VAL A 891 31.28 -19.69 -5.86
C VAL A 891 31.89 -18.32 -6.11
N ILE A 892 32.06 -17.53 -5.06
CA ILE A 892 32.69 -16.21 -5.11
C ILE A 892 34.16 -16.37 -4.70
N GLN A 893 35.08 -16.08 -5.61
CA GLN A 893 36.51 -16.28 -5.37
C GLN A 893 37.16 -15.07 -4.70
N ALA A 894 36.80 -13.89 -5.17
CA ALA A 894 37.33 -12.65 -4.66
C ALA A 894 36.30 -11.53 -4.81
N ALA A 895 36.36 -10.56 -3.92
CA ALA A 895 35.51 -9.37 -3.96
C ALA A 895 36.27 -8.15 -3.44
N ARG A 896 35.99 -6.97 -4.01
CA ARG A 896 36.60 -5.70 -3.63
C ARG A 896 35.56 -4.59 -3.67
N ILE A 897 35.68 -3.66 -2.73
CA ILE A 897 34.90 -2.42 -2.70
C ILE A 897 35.90 -1.27 -2.74
N TYR A 898 35.69 -0.30 -3.62
CA TYR A 898 36.47 0.94 -3.68
C TYR A 898 35.58 2.12 -3.30
N ASP A 899 36.13 3.10 -2.57
CA ASP A 899 35.49 4.39 -2.25
C ASP A 899 35.69 5.44 -3.36
N VAL A 900 36.06 4.98 -4.56
CA VAL A 900 36.23 5.80 -5.76
C VAL A 900 35.63 5.10 -6.97
N ALA A 901 35.23 5.89 -7.96
CA ALA A 901 34.86 5.37 -9.28
C ALA A 901 36.13 5.06 -10.10
N LEU A 902 36.37 3.78 -10.37
CA LEU A 902 37.50 3.35 -11.19
C LEU A 902 37.31 3.73 -12.67
N THR A 903 38.39 4.12 -13.36
CA THR A 903 38.37 4.29 -14.82
C THR A 903 38.32 2.94 -15.53
N GLY A 904 37.93 2.92 -16.81
CA GLY A 904 37.89 1.68 -17.59
C GLY A 904 39.26 0.99 -17.67
N GLU A 905 40.33 1.76 -17.77
CA GLU A 905 41.72 1.26 -17.79
C GLU A 905 42.10 0.67 -16.43
N GLN A 906 41.65 1.26 -15.33
CA GLN A 906 41.88 0.73 -13.98
C GLN A 906 41.10 -0.57 -13.74
N VAL A 907 39.87 -0.67 -14.24
CA VAL A 907 39.10 -1.93 -14.21
C VAL A 907 39.78 -3.01 -15.06
N GLN A 908 40.30 -2.64 -16.24
CA GLN A 908 41.04 -3.55 -17.10
C GLN A 908 42.36 -4.02 -16.45
N ALA A 909 43.08 -3.11 -15.79
CA ALA A 909 44.30 -3.42 -15.05
C ALA A 909 44.03 -4.33 -13.83
N SER A 910 42.93 -4.10 -13.10
CA SER A 910 42.49 -4.98 -12.02
C SER A 910 42.16 -6.39 -12.54
N TYR A 911 41.51 -6.48 -13.69
CA TYR A 911 41.14 -7.74 -14.31
C TYR A 911 42.35 -8.59 -14.73
N HIS A 912 43.31 -8.02 -15.47
CA HIS A 912 44.46 -8.75 -16.02
C HIS A 912 45.51 -9.17 -14.97
N GLY A 913 45.25 -8.94 -13.68
CA GLY A 913 46.18 -9.26 -12.60
C GLY A 913 47.47 -8.47 -12.76
N GLY A 914 47.35 -7.13 -12.82
CA GLY A 914 48.41 -6.13 -13.06
C GLY A 914 49.63 -6.24 -12.15
N ASP A 915 50.37 -7.33 -12.29
CA ASP A 915 51.34 -7.77 -11.32
C ASP A 915 52.73 -7.37 -11.80
N ILE A 916 53.02 -6.10 -11.59
CA ILE A 916 53.80 -5.79 -10.39
C ILE A 916 53.11 -4.60 -9.75
N PHE A 917 52.56 -4.82 -8.56
CA PHE A 917 51.96 -3.78 -7.76
C PHE A 917 52.85 -3.57 -6.54
N VAL A 918 53.31 -2.33 -6.38
CA VAL A 918 53.96 -1.88 -5.16
C VAL A 918 52.87 -1.23 -4.32
N THR A 919 52.57 -1.83 -3.18
CA THR A 919 51.56 -1.33 -2.24
C THR A 919 52.02 0.03 -1.69
N GLU A 920 51.06 0.87 -1.27
CA GLU A 920 51.40 2.14 -0.64
C GLU A 920 52.25 1.94 0.63
N ASP A 921 52.03 0.82 1.34
CA ASP A 921 52.85 0.40 2.48
C ASP A 921 54.28 0.03 2.06
N GLN A 922 54.48 -0.64 0.92
CA GLN A 922 55.80 -0.93 0.36
C GLN A 922 56.53 0.34 -0.09
N VAL A 923 55.83 1.30 -0.72
CA VAL A 923 56.41 2.63 -1.02
C VAL A 923 56.78 3.33 0.29
N GLN A 924 55.95 3.23 1.32
CA GLN A 924 56.18 3.86 2.61
C GLN A 924 57.34 3.24 3.40
N GLN A 925 57.55 1.94 3.30
CA GLN A 925 58.70 1.24 3.88
C GLN A 925 60.01 1.54 3.13
N ALA A 926 59.94 1.87 1.84
CA ALA A 926 61.11 2.25 1.04
C ALA A 926 61.48 3.74 1.12
N MET A 927 60.58 4.59 1.62
CA MET A 927 60.88 6.01 1.87
C MET A 927 61.90 6.15 3.00
N SER A 928 62.87 7.03 2.80
CA SER A 928 63.73 7.51 3.88
C SER A 928 62.92 8.21 4.98
N GLU A 929 63.51 8.37 6.17
CA GLU A 929 62.85 9.10 7.26
C GLU A 929 62.48 10.54 6.86
N VAL A 930 63.33 11.21 6.07
CA VAL A 930 63.09 12.57 5.57
C VAL A 930 61.91 12.61 4.59
N GLU A 931 61.84 11.66 3.65
CA GLU A 931 60.74 11.58 2.68
C GLU A 931 59.41 11.24 3.37
N ARG A 932 59.42 10.33 4.36
CA ARG A 932 58.24 10.01 5.18
C ARG A 932 57.71 11.22 5.92
N LEU A 933 58.59 11.99 6.56
CA LEU A 933 58.21 13.22 7.27
C LEU A 933 57.64 14.27 6.29
N ARG A 934 58.26 14.44 5.10
CA ARG A 934 57.78 15.40 4.10
C ARG A 934 56.43 15.00 3.49
N VAL A 935 56.21 13.72 3.17
CA VAL A 935 54.92 13.24 2.67
C VAL A 935 53.83 13.36 3.74
N ALA A 936 54.15 13.07 5.01
CA ALA A 936 53.21 13.26 6.12
C ALA A 936 52.84 14.75 6.28
N GLU A 937 53.81 15.66 6.22
CA GLU A 937 53.59 17.12 6.25
C GLU A 937 52.68 17.58 5.10
N LEU A 938 52.95 17.13 3.86
CA LEU A 938 52.16 17.49 2.69
C LEU A 938 50.72 16.94 2.77
N LYS A 939 50.54 15.70 3.24
CA LYS A 939 49.20 15.10 3.47
C LYS A 939 48.41 15.86 4.52
N GLU A 940 49.07 16.30 5.59
CA GLU A 940 48.42 17.12 6.62
C GLU A 940 47.97 18.47 6.05
N LYS A 941 48.82 19.12 5.25
CA LYS A 941 48.46 20.37 4.56
C LYS A 941 47.31 20.20 3.56
N ILE A 942 47.27 19.09 2.81
CA ILE A 942 46.13 18.76 1.93
C ILE A 942 44.87 18.56 2.75
N ARG A 943 44.94 17.86 3.90
CA ARG A 943 43.79 17.68 4.78
C ARG A 943 43.26 19.03 5.30
N GLN A 944 44.16 19.94 5.69
CA GLN A 944 43.79 21.30 6.11
C GLN A 944 43.15 22.09 4.96
N ALA A 945 43.74 22.06 3.76
CA ALA A 945 43.20 22.75 2.59
C ALA A 945 41.83 22.20 2.15
N ASN A 946 41.66 20.87 2.17
CA ASN A 946 40.37 20.22 1.90
C ASN A 946 39.33 20.51 2.99
N GLY A 947 39.75 20.61 4.26
CA GLY A 947 38.89 21.08 5.34
C GLY A 947 38.37 22.50 5.10
N GLN A 948 39.27 23.42 4.73
CA GLN A 948 38.89 24.79 4.36
C GLN A 948 38.00 24.84 3.11
N LEU A 949 38.25 24.01 2.09
CA LEU A 949 37.38 23.89 0.92
C LEU A 949 35.98 23.39 1.29
N SER A 950 35.88 22.44 2.23
CA SER A 950 34.60 21.93 2.72
C SER A 950 33.84 22.99 3.54
N GLU A 951 34.55 23.85 4.28
CA GLU A 951 33.93 24.98 5.01
C GLU A 951 33.41 26.06 4.06
N ILE A 952 34.08 26.27 2.92
CA ILE A 952 33.67 27.24 1.89
C ILE A 952 32.39 26.77 1.16
N GLY A 953 32.17 25.47 1.02
CA GLY A 953 30.99 24.91 0.36
C GLY A 953 31.03 24.97 -1.18
N GLU A 954 29.91 24.64 -1.82
CA GLU A 954 29.77 24.74 -3.28
C GLU A 954 29.56 26.19 -3.71
N ILE A 955 30.52 26.73 -4.48
CA ILE A 955 30.40 28.04 -5.11
C ILE A 955 30.12 27.84 -6.60
N PRO A 956 29.13 28.53 -7.19
CA PRO A 956 28.90 28.51 -8.62
C PRO A 956 30.17 28.85 -9.43
N ASP A 957 30.38 28.14 -10.55
CA ASP A 957 31.51 28.41 -11.45
C ASP A 957 31.45 29.83 -12.04
N MET A 958 30.24 30.38 -12.19
CA MET A 958 30.01 31.79 -12.50
C MET A 958 29.16 32.44 -11.42
N ILE A 959 29.66 33.54 -10.86
CA ILE A 959 28.89 34.43 -9.97
C ILE A 959 28.08 35.36 -10.88
N ASP A 960 26.90 34.89 -11.28
CA ASP A 960 25.93 35.67 -12.03
C ASP A 960 24.98 36.41 -11.09
N ASP A 961 24.15 37.27 -11.67
CA ASP A 961 23.17 38.06 -10.93
C ASP A 961 22.07 37.19 -10.31
N VAL A 962 21.88 35.96 -10.79
CA VAL A 962 20.98 34.97 -10.17
C VAL A 962 21.52 34.57 -8.80
N ALA A 963 22.80 34.20 -8.70
CA ALA A 963 23.41 33.77 -7.45
C ALA A 963 23.41 34.86 -6.37
N VAL A 964 23.61 36.12 -6.76
CA VAL A 964 23.60 37.25 -5.80
C VAL A 964 22.16 37.59 -5.39
N LEU A 965 21.21 37.59 -6.34
CA LEU A 965 19.81 37.92 -6.05
C LEU A 965 19.13 36.82 -5.22
N SER A 966 19.49 35.55 -5.40
CA SER A 966 18.94 34.45 -4.61
C SER A 966 19.25 34.58 -3.12
N GLU A 967 20.40 35.11 -2.74
CA GLU A 967 20.77 35.37 -1.33
C GLU A 967 19.90 36.47 -0.70
N LEU A 968 19.63 37.55 -1.46
CA LEU A 968 18.70 38.60 -1.00
C LEU A 968 17.28 38.04 -0.83
N ILE A 969 16.79 37.26 -1.80
CA ILE A 969 15.46 36.63 -1.73
C ILE A 969 15.37 35.68 -0.52
N HIS A 970 16.41 34.86 -0.31
CA HIS A 970 16.48 33.95 0.83
C HIS A 970 16.45 34.69 2.17
N SER A 971 17.20 35.79 2.27
CA SER A 971 17.18 36.68 3.43
C SER A 971 15.79 37.27 3.68
N MET A 972 15.11 37.71 2.62
CA MET A 972 13.75 38.27 2.72
C MET A 972 12.71 37.21 3.13
N TYR A 973 12.85 35.94 2.72
CA TYR A 973 12.00 34.86 3.22
C TYR A 973 12.17 34.62 4.73
N CYS A 974 13.32 35.00 5.31
CA CYS A 974 13.56 34.93 6.74
C CYS A 974 12.98 36.13 7.52
N PHE A 975 12.45 37.16 6.84
CA PHE A 975 11.82 38.28 7.51
C PHE A 975 10.54 37.84 8.21
N LYS A 976 10.31 38.37 9.43
CA LYS A 976 9.05 38.11 10.14
C LYS A 976 7.87 38.61 9.32
N GLU A 977 8.00 39.74 8.62
CA GLU A 977 6.95 40.30 7.77
C GLU A 977 6.47 39.32 6.69
N PHE A 978 7.32 38.40 6.23
CA PHE A 978 6.95 37.41 5.21
C PHE A 978 5.96 36.36 5.75
N ILE A 979 6.05 36.00 7.03
CA ILE A 979 5.23 34.95 7.65
C ILE A 979 4.15 35.49 8.58
N TYR A 980 3.95 36.81 8.65
CA TYR A 980 2.91 37.45 9.46
C TYR A 980 1.97 38.28 8.59
N LEU A 981 0.67 38.21 8.87
CA LEU A 981 -0.33 39.13 8.34
C LEU A 981 -0.33 40.39 9.22
N GLN A 982 -0.19 41.57 8.60
CA GLN A 982 -0.18 42.88 9.26
C GLN A 982 -1.47 43.66 9.04
#